data_AF-A0A271IX27-F1
#
_entry.id   AF-A0A271IX27-F1
#
_cell.length_a   1.000
_cell.length_b   1.000
_cell.length_c   1.000
_cell.angle_alpha   90.00
_cell.angle_beta   90.00
_cell.angle_gamma   90.00
#
_symmetry.space_group_name_H-M   'P 1'
#
loop_
_entity.id
_entity.type
_entity.pdbx_description
1 polymer ?
#
loop_
_entity_poly.entity_id
_entity_poly.type
_entity_poly.pdbx_seq_one_letter_code
_entity_poly.pdbx_strand_id
1 'polypeptide(L)'
;MRHLLALALAALAGPAIAQQVVIDRVEQMPAVPADYHLRDWGRVATAYDSLVFDASRPGTYAPFVGLYDGTVNYPAHGAFGIETYVGGGNEVPGEAINVLPALVGATLNGASKRSQFGTDWVLRAEEFFGRASGEGVYLNTPAARSGQDWWYDTMPNVFFYQLRDLYPGFGGSDAQFVSVAEQWLDAVEALGGSATPWAVPSFNARAISLTTLQPLTSGVHEPEAAGAIAWILYHAHRETGDERYRIGAELALDDLDRRTQNPSYELQLPYGALAAARMNAELGTSYDVEKLVRWSFEVGPLRNWGTVVGTWGGRSVSGLVGEARYENYAFALNGFQQAAALVPLVRYDDRFAHAVGRWMVNLASASRLFYGPFLPDENQDNEAWIAANDPLGVVAYEGLRERVGTTSPYATGDAMRNGWAPTNLGLYGSSSVGYLGALVDSTEVPGVLRLDLRATDFYAAPSYASYLVYNPTAEDATITVPLPFGTYDVYDAAADAFLARGVTQSASVTVPADEARVLVFPAANGTETREGGRLLVNGIVVDHRADVPADRPPRVRALVAADTTLSVGQATALWCTGGDAEGAVSVAWSAEAGTLVSDGTRATWTGAAVGDVPVACTVTDGAGQTAAASVTLRVLANQAPQNVTVTASPGVADVDGSTTLACAASDPDGDALTYAWEAEAGSIEGDGAEVTYHAPGAAGRFRITCTAADPSGASASGETSVTVGRLVLDLALDASADDASPFENDGEVLGPVAAPGRTGAPNTALRFDGLDDAVRVPDHPTLDMAEAVTVSVWARPDDGPDRERFIVSHGSWQNRWKLSLTPEGRPRWTVKTKVGVVDLDAPSAVVPEAFVHLAATYDGAAMTLYVDGERVATAPHTGRMPSAGVPLLLGQMLPGQADYNFAGVLDDVRVYNRALTDTEVEALSRGETAGEGGGASGTFSLGTPRPNPTATRTTVRLAVPEAGAVRVVVYDALGRAVATVHDGPLAAGDVEIVWDGARRSAAGVYVIRATMGERSASRRVLVVR
;
A
#
# COMPACT_ATOMS: atom_id res chain seq x y z
N MET A 1 49.33 11.84 67.02
CA MET A 1 48.87 12.39 65.71
C MET A 1 50.05 12.45 64.76
N ARG A 2 50.39 11.32 64.14
CA ARG A 2 51.29 11.16 62.98
C ARG A 2 51.17 9.68 62.63
N HIS A 3 50.50 9.36 61.53
CA HIS A 3 50.51 8.11 60.75
C HIS A 3 49.18 8.02 59.99
N LEU A 4 49.19 8.37 58.70
CA LEU A 4 48.29 7.89 57.64
C LEU A 4 48.59 8.68 56.36
N LEU A 5 49.52 8.19 55.56
CA LEU A 5 49.57 8.42 54.11
C LEU A 5 50.55 7.44 53.50
N ALA A 6 50.01 6.31 53.07
CA ALA A 6 50.61 5.38 52.13
C ALA A 6 49.45 4.65 51.44
N LEU A 7 48.82 5.32 50.47
CA LEU A 7 48.06 4.60 49.45
C LEU A 7 49.10 4.09 48.46
N ALA A 8 49.20 2.76 48.34
CA ALA A 8 50.03 2.14 47.34
C ALA A 8 49.42 2.40 45.96
N LEU A 9 50.03 3.28 45.16
CA LEU A 9 49.87 3.25 43.71
C LEU A 9 50.67 2.05 43.20
N ALA A 10 49.99 0.94 42.98
CA ALA A 10 50.50 -0.10 42.10
C ALA A 10 50.01 0.23 40.69
N ALA A 11 50.92 0.66 39.82
CA ALA A 11 50.68 0.64 38.37
C ALA A 11 50.60 -0.84 37.97
N LEU A 12 49.39 -1.33 37.72
CA LEU A 12 49.16 -2.68 37.22
C LEU A 12 49.48 -2.66 35.72
N ALA A 13 50.49 -3.43 35.30
CA ALA A 13 50.60 -3.80 33.89
C ALA A 13 49.36 -4.61 33.54
N GLY A 14 48.55 -4.09 32.61
CA GLY A 14 47.26 -4.68 32.25
C GLY A 14 47.41 -6.09 31.65
N PRO A 15 46.37 -6.93 31.77
CA PRO A 15 46.33 -8.22 31.09
C PRO A 15 46.41 -8.02 29.56
N ALA A 16 46.98 -9.03 28.89
CA ALA A 16 47.07 -9.06 27.43
C ALA A 16 45.66 -9.11 26.83
N ILE A 17 45.42 -8.30 25.80
CA ILE A 17 44.13 -8.18 25.11
C ILE A 17 43.90 -9.41 24.21
N ALA A 18 42.64 -9.80 24.03
CA ALA A 18 42.24 -10.77 23.01
C ALA A 18 42.66 -10.32 21.60
N GLN A 19 42.82 -11.27 20.67
CA GLN A 19 43.28 -10.99 19.31
C GLN A 19 42.36 -9.98 18.59
N GLN A 20 42.90 -8.78 18.33
CA GLN A 20 42.21 -7.72 17.59
C GLN A 20 42.16 -8.04 16.08
N VAL A 21 41.07 -7.65 15.43
CA VAL A 21 40.90 -7.80 13.98
C VAL A 21 41.60 -6.65 13.25
N VAL A 22 42.42 -7.02 12.27
CA VAL A 22 43.13 -6.07 11.42
C VAL A 22 42.26 -5.67 10.23
N ILE A 23 42.06 -4.36 10.06
CA ILE A 23 41.42 -3.79 8.88
C ILE A 23 42.47 -3.08 8.03
N ASP A 24 42.90 -3.72 6.93
CA ASP A 24 44.01 -3.27 6.09
C ASP A 24 43.92 -1.80 5.65
N ARG A 25 42.70 -1.29 5.42
CA ARG A 25 42.49 0.11 5.04
C ARG A 25 42.74 1.09 6.20
N VAL A 26 42.39 0.70 7.42
CA VAL A 26 42.64 1.48 8.64
C VAL A 26 44.12 1.45 9.00
N GLU A 27 44.81 0.33 8.80
CA GLU A 27 46.25 0.20 9.05
C GLU A 27 47.12 1.14 8.20
N GLN A 28 46.60 1.61 7.07
CA GLN A 28 47.28 2.61 6.25
C GLN A 28 47.21 4.03 6.82
N MET A 29 46.34 4.28 7.81
CA MET A 29 46.21 5.58 8.47
C MET A 29 47.34 5.76 9.50
N PRO A 30 47.85 6.97 9.74
CA PRO A 30 48.80 7.17 10.83
C PRO A 30 48.10 6.91 12.18
N ALA A 31 48.85 6.48 13.20
CA ALA A 31 48.31 6.33 14.55
C ALA A 31 47.77 7.66 15.09
N VAL A 32 48.57 8.74 14.93
CA VAL A 32 48.14 10.14 15.15
C VAL A 32 48.36 10.95 13.86
N PRO A 33 47.36 11.72 13.39
CA PRO A 33 47.54 12.69 12.31
C PRO A 33 48.70 13.66 12.57
N ALA A 34 49.51 13.96 11.56
CA ALA A 34 50.71 14.80 11.72
C ALA A 34 50.35 16.25 12.15
N ASP A 35 49.22 16.75 11.69
CA ASP A 35 48.62 18.03 12.04
C ASP A 35 47.39 17.86 12.94
N TYR A 36 47.44 16.92 13.89
CA TYR A 36 46.34 16.61 14.80
C TYR A 36 45.78 17.87 15.47
N HIS A 37 44.47 18.05 15.33
CA HIS A 37 43.72 19.12 15.98
C HIS A 37 42.29 18.65 16.19
N LEU A 38 41.95 18.39 17.45
CA LEU A 38 40.60 18.00 17.84
C LEU A 38 39.77 19.25 18.15
N ARG A 39 38.56 19.32 17.58
CA ARG A 39 37.55 20.29 17.99
C ARG A 39 36.72 19.72 19.14
N ASP A 40 36.20 20.59 19.98
CA ASP A 40 35.11 20.24 20.90
C ASP A 40 33.83 20.03 20.08
N TRP A 41 33.63 18.80 19.61
CA TRP A 41 32.53 18.46 18.69
C TRP A 41 31.15 18.61 19.34
N GLY A 42 31.03 18.38 20.65
CA GLY A 42 29.79 18.63 21.39
C GLY A 42 29.44 20.12 21.43
N ARG A 43 30.44 21.00 21.61
CA ARG A 43 30.23 22.44 21.51
C ARG A 43 29.91 22.89 20.08
N VAL A 44 30.55 22.29 19.07
CA VAL A 44 30.20 22.55 17.66
C VAL A 44 28.74 22.17 17.38
N ALA A 45 28.30 21.01 17.85
CA ALA A 45 26.93 20.55 17.70
C ALA A 45 25.91 21.46 18.39
N THR A 46 26.16 21.85 19.64
CA THR A 46 25.27 22.74 20.39
C THR A 46 25.18 24.13 19.74
N ALA A 47 26.30 24.62 19.20
CA ALA A 47 26.35 25.91 18.51
C ALA A 47 25.68 25.86 17.12
N TYR A 48 25.82 24.75 16.38
CA TYR A 48 25.10 24.50 15.14
C TYR A 48 23.58 24.45 15.38
N ASP A 49 23.13 23.70 16.37
CA ASP A 49 21.71 23.61 16.74
C ASP A 49 21.13 24.99 17.11
N SER A 50 21.85 25.75 17.93
CA SER A 50 21.47 27.12 18.29
C SER A 50 21.44 28.09 17.09
N LEU A 51 22.31 27.87 16.10
CA LEU A 51 22.40 28.67 14.88
C LEU A 51 21.23 28.39 13.94
N VAL A 52 20.92 27.11 13.72
CA VAL A 52 20.00 26.65 12.67
C VAL A 52 18.55 26.75 13.10
N PHE A 53 18.23 26.41 14.35
CA PHE A 53 16.84 26.37 14.82
C PHE A 53 16.28 27.73 15.29
N ASP A 54 17.08 28.79 15.29
CA ASP A 54 16.62 30.14 15.58
C ASP A 54 15.90 30.75 14.35
N ALA A 55 14.58 30.54 14.29
CA ALA A 55 13.71 31.09 13.25
C ALA A 55 13.61 32.63 13.26
N SER A 56 14.13 33.29 14.30
CA SER A 56 14.14 34.76 14.42
C SER A 56 15.48 35.40 14.05
N ARG A 57 16.47 34.57 13.68
CA ARG A 57 17.84 35.01 13.47
C ARG A 57 17.96 36.01 12.31
N PRO A 58 18.54 37.20 12.53
CA PRO A 58 18.91 38.11 11.45
C PRO A 58 20.26 37.69 10.84
N GLY A 59 20.45 37.95 9.55
CA GLY A 59 21.72 37.71 8.87
C GLY A 59 21.53 37.46 7.39
N THR A 60 22.61 37.57 6.62
CA THR A 60 22.57 37.26 5.20
C THR A 60 22.27 35.77 5.03
N TYR A 61 21.16 35.45 4.37
CA TYR A 61 20.63 34.09 4.17
C TYR A 61 20.03 33.41 5.43
N ALA A 62 19.85 34.14 6.54
CA ALA A 62 19.10 33.66 7.70
C ALA A 62 17.63 34.17 7.63
N PRO A 63 16.67 33.49 8.27
CA PRO A 63 16.80 32.26 9.06
C PRO A 63 16.98 30.99 8.19
N PHE A 64 17.65 29.98 8.76
CA PHE A 64 17.92 28.70 8.07
C PHE A 64 16.78 27.68 8.22
N VAL A 65 15.93 27.89 9.22
CA VAL A 65 14.71 27.10 9.46
C VAL A 65 13.48 27.92 9.09
N GLY A 66 12.52 27.29 8.43
CA GLY A 66 11.21 27.87 8.12
C GLY A 66 10.08 27.08 8.74
N LEU A 67 9.16 27.75 9.42
CA LEU A 67 7.90 27.18 9.90
C LEU A 67 6.81 27.41 8.86
N TYR A 68 5.94 26.43 8.63
CA TYR A 68 4.82 26.55 7.72
C TYR A 68 3.59 25.77 8.19
N ASP A 69 2.42 26.19 7.71
CA ASP A 69 1.13 25.53 7.91
C ASP A 69 0.64 24.97 6.56
N GLY A 70 -0.49 24.24 6.55
CA GLY A 70 -1.03 23.65 5.30
C GLY A 70 -0.25 22.43 4.82
N THR A 71 0.25 21.65 5.78
CA THR A 71 0.97 20.38 5.62
C THR A 71 0.20 19.33 4.82
N VAL A 72 0.92 18.49 4.10
CA VAL A 72 0.39 17.40 3.26
C VAL A 72 -0.03 16.21 4.11
N ASN A 73 0.79 15.81 5.07
CA ASN A 73 0.57 14.57 5.83
C ASN A 73 -0.19 14.80 7.14
N TYR A 74 0.02 15.95 7.80
CA TYR A 74 -0.59 16.24 9.11
C TYR A 74 -1.30 17.61 9.22
N PRO A 75 -2.43 17.85 8.50
CA PRO A 75 -3.11 19.15 8.46
C PRO A 75 -3.55 19.74 9.81
N ALA A 76 -3.52 18.94 10.88
CA ALA A 76 -3.93 19.35 12.22
C ALA A 76 -2.87 20.16 12.98
N HIS A 77 -1.60 20.17 12.54
CA HIS A 77 -0.56 21.04 13.09
C HIS A 77 0.43 21.47 12.00
N GLY A 78 1.10 22.59 12.21
CA GLY A 78 2.14 23.05 11.28
C GLY A 78 3.36 22.14 11.26
N ALA A 79 4.27 22.40 10.33
CA ALA A 79 5.53 21.69 10.14
C ALA A 79 6.72 22.68 10.05
N PHE A 80 7.89 22.16 9.70
CA PHE A 80 9.08 22.96 9.47
C PHE A 80 10.02 22.30 8.46
N GLY A 81 10.91 23.12 7.87
CA GLY A 81 12.02 22.65 7.05
C GLY A 81 13.30 23.39 7.41
N ILE A 82 14.44 22.73 7.20
CA ILE A 82 15.78 23.33 7.26
C ILE A 82 16.29 23.42 5.82
N GLU A 83 16.88 24.56 5.43
CA GLU A 83 17.53 24.68 4.11
C GLU A 83 18.58 23.57 3.94
N THR A 84 18.70 23.00 2.73
CA THR A 84 19.77 22.04 2.44
C THR A 84 21.14 22.74 2.41
N TYR A 85 21.19 23.92 1.81
CA TYR A 85 22.38 24.77 1.67
C TYR A 85 22.07 26.19 2.11
N VAL A 86 23.05 26.87 2.69
CA VAL A 86 22.91 28.27 3.13
C VAL A 86 22.56 29.17 1.93
N GLY A 87 21.40 29.83 2.02
CA GLY A 87 20.91 30.75 0.99
C GLY A 87 20.15 30.07 -0.14
N GLY A 88 19.77 28.80 0.02
CA GLY A 88 18.94 28.05 -0.94
C GLY A 88 17.57 28.68 -1.19
N GLY A 89 17.15 29.64 -0.36
CA GLY A 89 15.94 30.42 -0.56
C GLY A 89 14.71 29.65 -0.05
N ASN A 90 14.49 29.70 1.26
CA ASN A 90 13.32 29.13 1.93
C ASN A 90 11.97 29.65 1.40
N GLU A 91 11.18 28.78 0.76
CA GLU A 91 9.71 28.76 0.87
C GLU A 91 9.19 27.35 1.27
N VAL A 92 10.06 26.59 1.99
CA VAL A 92 9.95 25.29 2.72
C VAL A 92 8.96 24.23 2.18
N PRO A 93 9.42 23.04 1.77
CA PRO A 93 9.75 21.96 2.74
C PRO A 93 11.13 21.31 2.51
N GLY A 94 11.88 21.06 3.58
CA GLY A 94 13.26 20.56 3.54
C GLY A 94 13.40 19.05 3.29
N GLU A 95 14.59 18.52 3.58
CA GLU A 95 14.93 17.10 3.42
C GLU A 95 14.95 16.36 4.76
N ALA A 96 14.32 15.18 4.85
CA ALA A 96 14.31 14.37 6.07
C ALA A 96 15.73 13.96 6.50
N ILE A 97 16.61 13.66 5.54
CA ILE A 97 18.02 13.33 5.80
C ILE A 97 18.84 14.52 6.32
N ASN A 98 18.29 15.74 6.30
CA ASN A 98 18.85 16.92 6.95
C ASN A 98 18.13 17.16 8.30
N VAL A 99 16.79 17.14 8.29
CA VAL A 99 15.95 17.50 9.43
C VAL A 99 16.04 16.49 10.57
N LEU A 100 15.83 15.21 10.30
CA LEU A 100 15.77 14.17 11.33
C LEU A 100 17.12 13.99 12.07
N PRO A 101 18.27 13.86 11.38
CA PRO A 101 19.55 13.74 12.08
C PRO A 101 19.95 15.03 12.81
N ALA A 102 19.50 16.21 12.38
CA ALA A 102 19.69 17.45 13.16
C ALA A 102 18.94 17.40 14.50
N LEU A 103 17.71 16.86 14.53
CA LEU A 103 16.95 16.66 15.77
C LEU A 103 17.60 15.63 16.69
N VAL A 104 18.02 14.49 16.13
CA VAL A 104 18.71 13.44 16.87
C VAL A 104 20.03 13.99 17.44
N GLY A 105 20.88 14.55 16.59
CA GLY A 105 22.18 15.09 16.98
C GLY A 105 22.09 16.18 18.05
N ALA A 106 21.13 17.10 17.95
CA ALA A 106 20.91 18.11 18.99
C ALA A 106 20.50 17.48 20.33
N THR A 107 19.64 16.45 20.28
CA THR A 107 19.15 15.75 21.48
C THR A 107 20.25 14.95 22.17
N LEU A 108 21.10 14.26 21.39
CA LEU A 108 22.27 13.56 21.92
C LEU A 108 23.23 14.49 22.67
N ASN A 109 23.24 15.79 22.33
CA ASN A 109 24.04 16.82 22.99
C ASN A 109 23.25 17.64 24.03
N GLY A 110 22.11 17.13 24.49
CA GLY A 110 21.36 17.66 25.64
C GLY A 110 20.28 18.70 25.30
N ALA A 111 20.00 18.99 24.03
CA ALA A 111 18.89 19.87 23.67
C ALA A 111 17.53 19.15 23.78
N SER A 112 16.53 19.79 24.39
CA SER A 112 15.15 19.28 24.36
C SER A 112 14.38 19.83 23.16
N LYS A 113 14.20 19.01 22.14
CA LYS A 113 13.53 19.40 20.88
C LYS A 113 12.00 19.44 20.97
N ARG A 114 11.44 19.15 22.15
CA ARG A 114 10.01 19.32 22.48
C ARG A 114 9.61 20.75 22.80
N SER A 115 10.57 21.58 23.21
CA SER A 115 10.26 22.93 23.70
C SER A 115 11.28 24.00 23.30
N GLN A 116 12.36 23.63 22.61
CA GLN A 116 13.37 24.59 22.20
C GLN A 116 12.77 25.70 21.32
N PHE A 117 13.08 26.96 21.63
CA PHE A 117 12.50 28.14 20.98
C PHE A 117 10.96 28.19 21.02
N GLY A 118 10.33 27.53 22.00
CA GLY A 118 8.87 27.49 22.14
C GLY A 118 8.16 26.57 21.13
N THR A 119 8.90 25.71 20.45
CA THR A 119 8.41 24.83 19.39
C THR A 119 8.65 23.37 19.73
N ASP A 120 7.64 22.52 19.54
CA ASP A 120 7.82 21.07 19.51
C ASP A 120 8.26 20.65 18.11
N TRP A 121 9.57 20.60 17.89
CA TRP A 121 10.16 20.25 16.61
C TRP A 121 9.97 18.76 16.28
N VAL A 122 9.91 17.91 17.30
CA VAL A 122 9.76 16.47 17.13
C VAL A 122 8.36 16.16 16.57
N LEU A 123 7.32 16.73 17.16
CA LEU A 123 5.94 16.59 16.64
C LEU A 123 5.82 17.11 15.20
N ARG A 124 6.45 18.25 14.90
CA ARG A 124 6.38 18.86 13.57
C ARG A 124 7.13 18.06 12.49
N ALA A 125 8.08 17.21 12.88
CA ALA A 125 8.83 16.35 11.96
C ALA A 125 7.99 15.18 11.42
N GLU A 126 6.82 14.90 12.01
CA GLU A 126 5.88 13.90 11.49
C GLU A 126 5.48 14.16 10.04
N GLU A 127 5.60 15.41 9.58
CA GLU A 127 5.29 15.78 8.21
C GLU A 127 6.09 15.02 7.14
N PHE A 128 7.22 14.40 7.50
CA PHE A 128 7.98 13.52 6.60
C PHE A 128 7.44 12.09 6.54
N PHE A 129 6.52 11.69 7.42
CA PHE A 129 5.84 10.41 7.33
C PHE A 129 4.77 10.44 6.23
N GLY A 130 4.92 9.59 5.21
CA GLY A 130 4.09 9.49 4.01
C GLY A 130 2.68 8.97 4.26
N ARG A 131 1.88 9.73 5.01
CA ARG A 131 0.47 9.41 5.30
C ARG A 131 -0.41 9.65 4.08
N ALA A 132 -0.20 10.75 3.35
CA ALA A 132 -1.00 11.10 2.18
C ALA A 132 -0.66 10.24 0.96
N SER A 133 0.57 9.73 0.88
CA SER A 133 0.97 8.76 -0.15
C SER A 133 0.38 7.38 0.09
N GLY A 134 0.07 7.04 1.34
CA GLY A 134 -0.29 5.69 1.76
C GLY A 134 0.89 4.74 1.90
N GLU A 135 2.14 5.22 1.74
CA GLU A 135 3.35 4.38 1.81
C GLU A 135 3.79 4.09 3.25
N GLY A 136 3.27 4.82 4.25
CA GLY A 136 3.45 4.43 5.65
C GLY A 136 4.90 4.42 6.16
N VAL A 137 5.79 5.19 5.52
CA VAL A 137 7.21 5.34 5.88
C VAL A 137 7.64 6.81 5.90
N TYR A 138 8.78 7.12 6.50
CA TYR A 138 9.41 8.43 6.37
C TYR A 138 10.10 8.56 5.00
N LEU A 139 9.80 9.62 4.28
CA LEU A 139 10.32 9.90 2.94
C LEU A 139 11.15 11.19 2.93
N ASN A 140 12.03 11.35 1.94
CA ASN A 140 12.98 12.46 1.97
C ASN A 140 12.32 13.85 1.91
N THR A 141 11.16 14.00 1.28
CA THR A 141 10.36 15.24 1.35
C THR A 141 8.89 14.91 1.65
N PRO A 142 8.10 15.83 2.22
CA PRO A 142 6.73 15.55 2.64
C PRO A 142 5.80 15.00 1.53
N ALA A 143 6.04 15.39 0.29
CA ALA A 143 5.25 14.96 -0.87
C ALA A 143 5.91 13.84 -1.70
N ALA A 144 7.06 13.33 -1.28
CA ALA A 144 7.83 12.33 -2.02
C ALA A 144 7.07 10.99 -2.17
N ARG A 145 7.66 10.10 -2.95
CA ARG A 145 7.29 8.69 -3.14
C ARG A 145 8.57 7.87 -3.20
N SER A 146 8.52 6.65 -2.68
CA SER A 146 9.62 5.69 -2.75
C SER A 146 9.81 5.11 -4.16
N GLY A 147 10.93 4.42 -4.36
CA GLY A 147 11.23 3.65 -5.56
C GLY A 147 12.17 4.34 -6.54
N GLN A 148 12.91 5.35 -6.09
CA GLN A 148 13.91 6.05 -6.92
C GLN A 148 15.34 5.71 -6.53
N ASP A 149 15.60 5.64 -5.22
CA ASP A 149 16.95 5.55 -4.69
C ASP A 149 16.92 5.04 -3.25
N TRP A 150 17.63 3.94 -2.99
CA TRP A 150 17.64 3.32 -1.66
C TRP A 150 18.15 4.24 -0.56
N TRP A 151 19.09 5.14 -0.86
CA TRP A 151 19.61 6.11 0.10
C TRP A 151 18.48 6.98 0.67
N TYR A 152 17.71 7.62 -0.23
CA TYR A 152 16.64 8.53 0.13
C TYR A 152 15.40 7.82 0.67
N ASP A 153 15.22 6.54 0.34
CA ASP A 153 14.07 5.75 0.79
C ASP A 153 14.31 5.13 2.19
N THR A 154 15.53 4.68 2.50
CA THR A 154 15.79 3.94 3.76
C THR A 154 16.27 4.81 4.92
N MET A 155 17.15 5.78 4.67
CA MET A 155 17.81 6.52 5.76
C MET A 155 16.90 7.44 6.58
N PRO A 156 15.90 8.13 6.00
CA PRO A 156 14.90 8.83 6.81
C PRO A 156 14.25 7.93 7.86
N ASN A 157 14.05 6.65 7.57
CA ASN A 157 13.45 5.68 8.49
C ASN A 157 14.41 5.27 9.61
N VAL A 158 15.70 5.11 9.30
CA VAL A 158 16.76 4.92 10.32
C VAL A 158 16.78 6.12 11.28
N PHE A 159 16.81 7.35 10.77
CA PHE A 159 16.82 8.55 11.60
C PHE A 159 15.52 8.74 12.39
N PHE A 160 14.37 8.38 11.83
CA PHE A 160 13.12 8.35 12.58
C PHE A 160 13.17 7.36 13.75
N TYR A 161 13.66 6.14 13.53
CA TYR A 161 13.81 5.14 14.60
C TYR A 161 14.69 5.65 15.73
N GLN A 162 15.81 6.30 15.38
CA GLN A 162 16.71 6.95 16.35
C GLN A 162 16.02 8.09 17.11
N LEU A 163 15.24 8.92 16.41
CA LEU A 163 14.49 10.02 17.04
C LEU A 163 13.40 9.51 17.99
N ARG A 164 12.71 8.44 17.62
CA ARG A 164 11.69 7.79 18.46
C ARG A 164 12.28 7.20 19.73
N ASP A 165 13.43 6.55 19.65
CA ASP A 165 14.13 6.01 20.83
C ASP A 165 14.45 7.11 21.85
N LEU A 166 14.82 8.30 21.37
CA LEU A 166 15.08 9.48 22.20
C LEU A 166 13.80 10.17 22.71
N TYR A 167 12.68 10.04 22.00
CA TYR A 167 11.39 10.66 22.33
C TYR A 167 10.22 9.67 22.19
N PRO A 168 10.11 8.64 23.03
CA PRO A 168 9.01 7.68 22.91
C PRO A 168 7.64 8.38 22.99
N GLY A 169 6.69 7.94 22.15
CA GLY A 169 5.30 8.41 22.17
C GLY A 169 5.08 9.87 21.71
N PHE A 170 5.91 10.43 20.82
CA PHE A 170 5.58 11.70 20.17
C PHE A 170 4.52 11.51 19.08
N GLY A 171 3.52 12.40 18.99
CA GLY A 171 2.50 12.35 17.94
C GLY A 171 1.87 10.96 17.78
N GLY A 172 1.89 10.43 16.55
CA GLY A 172 1.53 9.07 16.17
C GLY A 172 2.72 8.10 15.99
N SER A 173 3.90 8.42 16.56
CA SER A 173 5.16 7.68 16.33
C SER A 173 5.10 6.18 16.63
N ASP A 174 4.30 5.72 17.60
CA ASP A 174 4.18 4.28 17.90
C ASP A 174 3.49 3.51 16.76
N ALA A 175 2.45 4.08 16.17
CA ALA A 175 1.79 3.48 15.01
C ALA A 175 2.67 3.59 13.75
N GLN A 176 3.38 4.72 13.59
CA GLN A 176 4.32 4.91 12.49
C GLN A 176 5.50 3.94 12.56
N PHE A 177 6.00 3.63 13.76
CA PHE A 177 7.09 2.67 13.98
C PHE A 177 6.73 1.28 13.45
N VAL A 178 5.53 0.79 13.81
CA VAL A 178 5.00 -0.50 13.31
C VAL A 178 4.75 -0.42 11.81
N SER A 179 4.15 0.66 11.32
CA SER A 179 3.90 0.86 9.88
C SER A 179 5.19 0.79 9.05
N VAL A 180 6.27 1.42 9.51
CA VAL A 180 7.58 1.36 8.86
C VAL A 180 8.10 -0.07 8.83
N ALA A 181 7.98 -0.82 9.93
CA ALA A 181 8.45 -2.20 10.01
C ALA A 181 7.69 -3.12 9.06
N GLU A 182 6.35 -3.03 9.02
CA GLU A 182 5.52 -3.81 8.08
C GLU A 182 5.90 -3.50 6.63
N GLN A 183 6.01 -2.21 6.28
CA GLN A 183 6.30 -1.82 4.90
C GLN A 183 7.67 -2.30 4.41
N TRP A 184 8.67 -2.32 5.29
CA TRP A 184 9.99 -2.86 4.97
C TRP A 184 10.04 -4.38 4.97
N LEU A 185 9.22 -5.05 5.79
CA LEU A 185 9.03 -6.50 5.74
C LEU A 185 8.39 -6.90 4.40
N ASP A 186 7.32 -6.21 3.97
CA ASP A 186 6.68 -6.42 2.67
C ASP A 186 7.69 -6.26 1.51
N ALA A 187 8.60 -5.29 1.62
CA ALA A 187 9.67 -5.11 0.64
C ALA A 187 10.65 -6.29 0.62
N VAL A 188 11.01 -6.84 1.80
CA VAL A 188 11.85 -8.05 1.88
C VAL A 188 11.17 -9.24 1.18
N GLU A 189 9.87 -9.43 1.43
CA GLU A 189 9.09 -10.51 0.83
C GLU A 189 8.93 -10.34 -0.69
N ALA A 190 8.64 -9.11 -1.15
CA ALA A 190 8.53 -8.79 -2.57
C ALA A 190 9.84 -8.98 -3.34
N LEU A 191 10.99 -8.84 -2.68
CA LEU A 191 12.32 -9.13 -3.24
C LEU A 191 12.68 -10.63 -3.22
N GLY A 192 11.72 -11.49 -2.89
CA GLY A 192 11.85 -12.95 -2.88
C GLY A 192 12.21 -13.55 -1.52
N GLY A 193 12.18 -12.75 -0.45
CA GLY A 193 12.36 -13.22 0.92
C GLY A 193 11.20 -14.11 1.36
N SER A 194 11.47 -15.24 2.00
CA SER A 194 10.42 -16.08 2.56
C SER A 194 10.94 -16.93 3.71
N ALA A 195 10.07 -17.29 4.65
CA ALA A 195 10.33 -18.33 5.66
C ALA A 195 9.72 -19.69 5.27
N THR A 196 8.95 -19.76 4.17
CA THR A 196 8.13 -20.91 3.78
C THR A 196 8.31 -21.32 2.31
N PRO A 197 9.41 -21.98 1.92
CA PRO A 197 10.61 -22.28 2.72
C PRO A 197 11.54 -21.06 2.84
N TRP A 198 12.59 -21.17 3.68
CA TRP A 198 13.61 -20.12 3.81
C TRP A 198 14.24 -19.78 2.45
N ALA A 199 14.00 -18.58 1.97
CA ALA A 199 14.49 -18.07 0.71
C ALA A 199 15.09 -16.68 0.92
N VAL A 200 16.37 -16.51 0.58
CA VAL A 200 17.07 -15.24 0.77
C VAL A 200 16.63 -14.25 -0.33
N PRO A 201 16.20 -13.03 0.02
CA PRO A 201 15.83 -11.99 -0.94
C PRO A 201 17.01 -11.56 -1.82
N SER A 202 16.72 -10.75 -2.85
CA SER A 202 17.75 -10.08 -3.65
C SER A 202 17.56 -8.56 -3.64
N PHE A 203 18.37 -7.86 -2.83
CA PHE A 203 18.44 -6.40 -2.82
C PHE A 203 19.22 -5.79 -4.00
N ASN A 204 19.57 -6.60 -5.01
CA ASN A 204 20.36 -6.15 -6.16
C ASN A 204 19.54 -5.31 -7.18
N ALA A 205 19.06 -4.15 -6.74
CA ALA A 205 18.29 -3.17 -7.49
C ALA A 205 18.65 -1.75 -7.00
N ARG A 206 18.20 -0.71 -7.73
CA ARG A 206 18.38 0.71 -7.37
C ARG A 206 17.47 1.14 -6.21
N ALA A 207 16.24 0.64 -6.20
CA ALA A 207 15.21 0.94 -5.20
C ALA A 207 14.02 -0.04 -5.35
N ILE A 208 13.03 0.03 -4.46
CA ILE A 208 11.71 -0.58 -4.63
C ILE A 208 10.62 0.48 -4.43
N SER A 209 9.58 0.47 -5.25
CA SER A 209 8.40 1.28 -4.99
C SER A 209 7.56 0.61 -3.91
N LEU A 210 7.38 1.24 -2.75
CA LEU A 210 6.60 0.67 -1.63
C LEU A 210 5.09 0.63 -1.92
N THR A 211 4.61 1.43 -2.88
CA THR A 211 3.21 1.36 -3.34
C THR A 211 2.94 0.13 -4.22
N THR A 212 3.88 -0.24 -5.09
CA THR A 212 3.67 -1.31 -6.09
C THR A 212 4.46 -2.59 -5.80
N LEU A 213 5.37 -2.53 -4.84
CA LEU A 213 6.35 -3.54 -4.50
C LEU A 213 7.18 -4.03 -5.71
N GLN A 214 7.38 -3.15 -6.70
CA GLN A 214 8.19 -3.43 -7.88
C GLN A 214 9.59 -2.84 -7.75
N PRO A 215 10.66 -3.62 -8.02
CA PRO A 215 12.03 -3.12 -7.96
C PRO A 215 12.37 -2.26 -9.19
N LEU A 216 13.12 -1.18 -8.95
CA LEU A 216 13.76 -0.39 -10.00
C LEU A 216 15.12 -1.00 -10.35
N THR A 217 15.25 -1.56 -11.55
CA THR A 217 16.49 -2.25 -11.99
C THR A 217 17.36 -1.44 -12.95
N SER A 218 16.96 -0.20 -13.25
CA SER A 218 17.78 0.74 -14.01
C SER A 218 18.56 1.66 -13.06
N GLY A 219 19.78 2.03 -13.45
CA GLY A 219 20.65 2.88 -12.62
C GLY A 219 21.67 2.05 -11.85
N VAL A 220 22.29 2.65 -10.83
CA VAL A 220 23.26 1.95 -9.99
C VAL A 220 22.52 1.12 -8.95
N HIS A 221 22.80 -0.18 -8.89
CA HIS A 221 22.18 -1.03 -7.87
C HIS A 221 22.84 -0.75 -6.51
N GLU A 222 22.06 -0.63 -5.43
CA GLU A 222 22.57 -0.31 -4.08
C GLU A 222 22.18 -1.39 -3.07
N PRO A 223 22.74 -2.60 -3.23
CA PRO A 223 22.36 -3.73 -2.40
C PRO A 223 22.68 -3.60 -0.92
N GLU A 224 23.51 -2.63 -0.52
CA GLU A 224 23.75 -2.34 0.90
C GLU A 224 22.50 -1.85 1.65
N ALA A 225 21.42 -1.46 0.95
CA ALA A 225 20.13 -1.13 1.56
C ALA A 225 19.61 -2.21 2.51
N ALA A 226 19.99 -3.47 2.25
CA ALA A 226 19.75 -4.61 3.14
C ALA A 226 20.24 -4.35 4.58
N GLY A 227 21.34 -3.61 4.76
CA GLY A 227 21.89 -3.28 6.08
C GLY A 227 21.02 -2.34 6.89
N ALA A 228 20.50 -1.27 6.25
CA ALA A 228 19.57 -0.34 6.88
C ALA A 228 18.23 -1.02 7.22
N ILE A 229 17.71 -1.85 6.30
CA ILE A 229 16.45 -2.60 6.49
C ILE A 229 16.60 -3.65 7.60
N ALA A 230 17.73 -4.38 7.64
CA ALA A 230 18.02 -5.31 8.72
C ALA A 230 18.05 -4.61 10.08
N TRP A 231 18.70 -3.44 10.15
CA TRP A 231 18.74 -2.63 11.36
C TRP A 231 17.33 -2.22 11.81
N ILE A 232 16.51 -1.67 10.90
CA ILE A 232 15.11 -1.27 11.17
C ILE A 232 14.30 -2.45 11.71
N LEU A 233 14.28 -3.57 10.98
CA LEU A 233 13.47 -4.73 11.33
C LEU A 233 13.93 -5.40 12.63
N TYR A 234 15.24 -5.42 12.90
CA TYR A 234 15.75 -5.97 14.15
C TYR A 234 15.29 -5.15 15.36
N HIS A 235 15.32 -3.81 15.27
CA HIS A 235 14.80 -2.97 16.35
C HIS A 235 13.29 -3.05 16.48
N ALA A 236 12.55 -3.19 15.37
CA ALA A 236 11.12 -3.45 15.41
C ALA A 236 10.82 -4.73 16.19
N HIS A 237 11.54 -5.82 15.93
CA HIS A 237 11.42 -7.06 16.71
C HIS A 237 11.71 -6.85 18.19
N ARG A 238 12.80 -6.15 18.52
CA ARG A 238 13.19 -5.89 19.92
C ARG A 238 12.10 -5.17 20.72
N GLU A 239 11.39 -4.26 20.07
CA GLU A 239 10.32 -3.46 20.68
C GLU A 239 8.97 -4.19 20.73
N THR A 240 8.60 -4.90 19.66
CA THR A 240 7.26 -5.52 19.55
C THR A 240 7.21 -6.98 20.01
N GLY A 241 8.34 -7.68 20.00
CA GLY A 241 8.41 -9.12 20.16
C GLY A 241 7.88 -9.92 18.95
N ASP A 242 7.53 -9.26 17.84
CA ASP A 242 7.07 -9.96 16.64
C ASP A 242 8.24 -10.64 15.92
N GLU A 243 8.17 -11.97 15.83
CA GLU A 243 9.19 -12.80 15.20
C GLU A 243 9.33 -12.55 13.68
N ARG A 244 8.28 -12.06 13.00
CA ARG A 244 8.31 -11.76 11.58
C ARG A 244 9.39 -10.73 11.25
N TYR A 245 9.55 -9.70 12.09
CA TYR A 245 10.58 -8.68 11.88
C TYR A 245 11.99 -9.24 12.13
N ARG A 246 12.19 -10.12 13.12
CA ARG A 246 13.49 -10.80 13.31
C ARG A 246 13.85 -11.62 12.09
N ILE A 247 12.88 -12.39 11.56
CA ILE A 247 13.04 -13.19 10.35
C ILE A 247 13.40 -12.29 9.16
N GLY A 248 12.68 -11.19 8.95
CA GLY A 248 12.98 -10.22 7.90
C GLY A 248 14.37 -9.59 8.02
N ALA A 249 14.81 -9.28 9.24
CA ALA A 249 16.17 -8.80 9.51
C ALA A 249 17.24 -9.83 9.16
N GLU A 250 17.04 -11.10 9.54
CA GLU A 250 17.94 -12.19 9.17
C GLU A 250 17.97 -12.43 7.66
N LEU A 251 16.83 -12.38 6.97
CA LEU A 251 16.76 -12.49 5.52
C LEU A 251 17.55 -11.37 4.81
N ALA A 252 17.46 -10.14 5.32
CA ALA A 252 18.24 -9.03 4.79
C ALA A 252 19.75 -9.19 5.03
N LEU A 253 20.17 -9.61 6.24
CA LEU A 253 21.58 -9.90 6.52
C LEU A 253 22.10 -11.12 5.74
N ASP A 254 21.28 -12.14 5.51
CA ASP A 254 21.65 -13.29 4.67
C ASP A 254 22.00 -12.86 3.23
N ASP A 255 21.35 -11.82 2.68
CA ASP A 255 21.74 -11.25 1.37
C ASP A 255 23.11 -10.58 1.41
N LEU A 256 23.41 -9.83 2.48
CA LEU A 256 24.73 -9.23 2.66
C LEU A 256 25.80 -10.29 2.90
N ASP A 257 25.48 -11.33 3.68
CA ASP A 257 26.45 -12.32 4.10
C ASP A 257 26.85 -13.27 2.96
N ARG A 258 25.89 -13.67 2.11
CA ARG A 258 26.19 -14.53 0.95
C ARG A 258 26.94 -13.82 -0.18
N ARG A 259 27.05 -12.49 -0.15
CA ARG A 259 27.71 -11.72 -1.22
C ARG A 259 29.21 -11.94 -1.23
N THR A 260 29.78 -11.85 -2.44
CA THR A 260 31.22 -12.00 -2.68
C THR A 260 31.90 -10.70 -3.13
N GLN A 261 31.12 -9.63 -3.39
CA GLN A 261 31.62 -8.32 -3.80
C GLN A 261 31.11 -7.26 -2.83
N ASN A 262 31.97 -6.29 -2.51
CA ASN A 262 31.66 -5.17 -1.62
C ASN A 262 30.47 -4.35 -2.19
N PRO A 263 29.32 -4.31 -1.50
CA PRO A 263 28.11 -3.63 -1.94
C PRO A 263 28.07 -2.15 -1.56
N SER A 264 29.11 -1.62 -0.92
CA SER A 264 29.12 -0.25 -0.39
C SER A 264 28.92 0.79 -1.49
N TYR A 265 28.02 1.72 -1.23
CA TYR A 265 27.64 2.82 -2.10
C TYR A 265 27.70 4.17 -1.36
N GLU A 266 27.13 4.30 -0.15
CA GLU A 266 27.24 5.47 0.73
C GLU A 266 27.36 5.16 2.23
N LEU A 267 26.36 4.50 2.86
CA LEU A 267 26.31 4.48 4.34
C LEU A 267 25.42 3.38 4.97
N GLN A 268 24.62 2.66 4.19
CA GLN A 268 23.69 1.67 4.74
C GLN A 268 24.42 0.43 5.27
N LEU A 269 25.59 0.10 4.71
CA LEU A 269 26.39 -1.06 5.11
C LEU A 269 26.91 -1.00 6.57
N PRO A 270 27.45 0.12 7.09
CA PRO A 270 27.78 0.26 8.52
C PRO A 270 26.64 -0.11 9.49
N TYR A 271 25.40 0.26 9.16
CA TYR A 271 24.23 -0.11 9.97
C TYR A 271 23.95 -1.62 9.91
N GLY A 272 24.18 -2.24 8.75
CA GLY A 272 24.16 -3.70 8.61
C GLY A 272 25.25 -4.40 9.42
N ALA A 273 26.46 -3.84 9.48
CA ALA A 273 27.55 -4.37 10.32
C ALA A 273 27.19 -4.31 11.81
N LEU A 274 26.58 -3.21 12.26
CA LEU A 274 26.07 -3.06 13.63
C LEU A 274 24.95 -4.07 13.93
N ALA A 275 23.98 -4.20 13.03
CA ALA A 275 22.89 -5.18 13.19
C ALA A 275 23.43 -6.61 13.26
N ALA A 276 24.37 -6.97 12.38
CA ALA A 276 25.03 -8.27 12.39
C ALA A 276 25.79 -8.56 13.70
N ALA A 277 26.60 -7.61 14.18
CA ALA A 277 27.31 -7.75 15.45
C ALA A 277 26.35 -7.93 16.63
N ARG A 278 25.29 -7.12 16.66
CA ARG A 278 24.28 -7.18 17.72
C ARG A 278 23.49 -8.48 17.69
N MET A 279 23.05 -8.94 16.53
CA MET A 279 22.36 -10.23 16.38
C MET A 279 23.28 -11.41 16.73
N ASN A 280 24.58 -11.33 16.41
CA ASN A 280 25.53 -12.35 16.83
C ASN A 280 25.64 -12.40 18.36
N ALA A 281 25.70 -11.24 19.02
CA ALA A 281 25.85 -11.12 20.47
C ALA A 281 24.56 -11.41 21.27
N GLU A 282 23.39 -11.08 20.72
CA GLU A 282 22.11 -11.18 21.42
C GLU A 282 21.31 -12.42 21.04
N LEU A 283 21.36 -12.84 19.77
CA LEU A 283 20.63 -13.98 19.26
C LEU A 283 21.54 -15.19 19.00
N GLY A 284 22.86 -15.07 19.04
CA GLY A 284 23.76 -16.18 18.68
C GLY A 284 23.73 -16.49 17.18
N THR A 285 23.51 -15.50 16.31
CA THR A 285 23.78 -15.66 14.87
C THR A 285 25.28 -15.74 14.58
N SER A 286 25.65 -15.95 13.31
CA SER A 286 27.03 -16.17 12.87
C SER A 286 27.42 -15.36 11.63
N TYR A 287 26.88 -14.15 11.51
CA TYR A 287 27.20 -13.27 10.39
C TYR A 287 28.68 -12.86 10.39
N ASP A 288 29.27 -12.73 9.20
CA ASP A 288 30.67 -12.32 9.04
C ASP A 288 30.83 -10.79 9.25
N VAL A 289 30.87 -10.39 10.52
CA VAL A 289 31.03 -8.99 10.94
C VAL A 289 32.36 -8.40 10.44
N GLU A 290 33.44 -9.20 10.39
CA GLU A 290 34.74 -8.76 9.89
C GLU A 290 34.66 -8.32 8.44
N LYS A 291 34.01 -9.12 7.58
CA LYS A 291 33.78 -8.76 6.18
C LYS A 291 32.95 -7.47 6.04
N LEU A 292 31.86 -7.34 6.79
CA LEU A 292 30.99 -6.15 6.71
C LEU A 292 31.68 -4.87 7.19
N VAL A 293 32.44 -4.96 8.29
CA VAL A 293 33.26 -3.85 8.80
C VAL A 293 34.37 -3.51 7.80
N ARG A 294 35.10 -4.50 7.28
CA ARG A 294 36.15 -4.29 6.27
C ARG A 294 35.59 -3.59 5.03
N TRP A 295 34.46 -4.04 4.51
CA TRP A 295 33.80 -3.44 3.35
C TRP A 295 33.32 -2.00 3.60
N SER A 296 33.01 -1.64 4.84
CA SER A 296 32.66 -0.26 5.21
C SER A 296 33.85 0.70 5.14
N PHE A 297 35.09 0.20 5.18
CA PHE A 297 36.31 1.01 5.06
C PHE A 297 36.93 0.96 3.66
N GLU A 298 36.93 -0.22 3.05
CA GLU A 298 37.56 -0.46 1.75
C GLU A 298 36.87 0.25 0.59
N VAL A 299 37.63 0.54 -0.46
CA VAL A 299 37.06 1.09 -1.70
C VAL A 299 36.54 -0.03 -2.59
N GLY A 300 35.21 -0.19 -2.61
CA GLY A 300 34.51 -1.22 -3.36
C GLY A 300 34.55 -1.03 -4.89
N PRO A 301 34.13 -2.06 -5.66
CA PRO A 301 34.04 -1.99 -7.11
C PRO A 301 32.73 -1.33 -7.60
N LEU A 302 31.70 -1.26 -6.76
CA LEU A 302 30.38 -0.72 -7.12
C LEU A 302 30.44 0.80 -7.34
N ARG A 303 31.05 1.48 -6.39
CA ARG A 303 31.33 2.92 -6.42
C ARG A 303 32.74 3.11 -5.86
N ASN A 304 33.39 4.19 -6.25
CA ASN A 304 34.69 4.62 -5.70
C ASN A 304 34.59 5.05 -4.22
N TRP A 305 33.62 4.53 -3.48
CA TRP A 305 33.26 4.90 -2.12
C TRP A 305 34.10 4.13 -1.10
N GLY A 306 34.55 4.81 -0.05
CA GLY A 306 35.24 4.22 1.09
C GLY A 306 35.93 5.27 1.96
N THR A 307 36.86 4.83 2.80
CA THR A 307 37.61 5.74 3.68
C THR A 307 38.87 6.28 2.99
N VAL A 308 39.06 7.59 3.05
CA VAL A 308 40.23 8.33 2.57
C VAL A 308 41.44 8.05 3.48
N VAL A 309 42.62 7.96 2.87
CA VAL A 309 43.89 7.72 3.56
C VAL A 309 44.95 8.67 3.01
N GLY A 310 45.76 9.24 3.91
CA GLY A 310 46.93 10.03 3.59
C GLY A 310 46.72 11.53 3.81
N THR A 311 47.36 12.33 2.95
CA THR A 311 47.36 13.78 3.04
C THR A 311 46.95 14.42 1.72
N TRP A 312 46.18 15.51 1.77
CA TRP A 312 45.90 16.38 0.63
C TRP A 312 46.48 17.75 0.92
N GLY A 313 47.23 18.34 0.00
CA GLY A 313 47.87 19.64 0.23
C GLY A 313 48.75 19.74 1.48
N GLY A 314 49.30 18.62 1.95
CA GLY A 314 50.07 18.53 3.21
C GLY A 314 49.23 18.49 4.50
N ARG A 315 47.90 18.42 4.41
CA ARG A 315 46.98 18.28 5.56
C ARG A 315 46.52 16.84 5.71
N SER A 316 46.42 16.32 6.94
CA SER A 316 45.95 14.94 7.15
C SER A 316 44.45 14.85 6.87
N VAL A 317 44.07 13.93 5.98
CA VAL A 317 42.68 13.66 5.57
C VAL A 317 42.28 12.20 5.80
N SER A 318 43.18 11.40 6.36
CA SER A 318 42.89 10.02 6.78
C SER A 318 41.62 9.97 7.64
N GLY A 319 40.80 8.95 7.42
CA GLY A 319 39.60 8.70 8.20
C GLY A 319 38.33 9.37 7.66
N LEU A 320 38.44 10.38 6.79
CA LEU A 320 37.28 10.95 6.10
C LEU A 320 36.63 9.91 5.15
N VAL A 321 35.33 9.99 4.94
CA VAL A 321 34.57 9.01 4.12
C VAL A 321 34.01 9.68 2.87
N GLY A 322 34.06 8.99 1.73
CA GLY A 322 33.47 9.47 0.48
C GLY A 322 34.07 8.78 -0.75
N GLU A 323 34.13 9.50 -1.87
CA GLU A 323 34.77 9.02 -3.09
C GLU A 323 36.30 9.02 -2.91
N ALA A 324 36.85 7.86 -2.58
CA ALA A 324 38.26 7.66 -2.22
C ALA A 324 39.12 7.10 -3.38
N ARG A 325 38.66 7.25 -4.63
CA ARG A 325 39.46 7.11 -5.86
C ARG A 325 39.18 8.27 -6.83
N TYR A 326 40.23 8.72 -7.54
CA TYR A 326 40.23 9.72 -8.62
C TYR A 326 39.71 11.12 -8.23
N GLU A 327 40.61 12.11 -8.11
CA GLU A 327 40.28 13.51 -7.70
C GLU A 327 39.47 13.60 -6.39
N ASN A 328 39.64 12.58 -5.52
CA ASN A 328 38.88 12.20 -4.32
C ASN A 328 37.98 13.28 -3.70
N TYR A 329 36.79 12.89 -3.24
CA TYR A 329 35.80 13.79 -2.66
C TYR A 329 35.18 13.19 -1.39
N ALA A 330 35.52 13.74 -0.23
CA ALA A 330 34.99 13.31 1.05
C ALA A 330 33.75 14.11 1.44
N PHE A 331 32.82 13.50 2.18
CA PHE A 331 31.55 14.09 2.61
C PHE A 331 31.44 14.09 4.14
N ALA A 332 30.97 15.19 4.72
CA ALA A 332 30.95 15.36 6.17
C ALA A 332 30.00 14.37 6.86
N LEU A 333 28.76 14.27 6.36
CA LEU A 333 27.70 13.44 6.94
C LEU A 333 28.10 11.96 7.03
N ASN A 334 28.68 11.42 5.96
CA ASN A 334 28.95 9.99 5.87
C ASN A 334 29.97 9.54 6.93
N GLY A 335 31.01 10.34 7.21
CA GLY A 335 31.96 10.05 8.28
C GLY A 335 31.28 10.05 9.65
N PHE A 336 30.42 11.03 9.93
CA PHE A 336 29.74 11.15 11.22
C PHE A 336 28.75 10.00 11.46
N GLN A 337 28.00 9.63 10.43
CA GLN A 337 27.04 8.53 10.53
C GLN A 337 27.69 7.15 10.54
N GLN A 338 28.80 6.97 9.82
CA GLN A 338 29.57 5.73 9.91
C GLN A 338 30.14 5.58 11.32
N ALA A 339 30.54 6.67 11.98
CA ALA A 339 30.95 6.64 13.38
C ALA A 339 29.78 6.27 14.29
N ALA A 340 28.59 6.84 14.05
CA ALA A 340 27.37 6.52 14.79
C ALA A 340 27.00 5.03 14.72
N ALA A 341 27.30 4.34 13.62
CA ALA A 341 27.06 2.91 13.48
C ALA A 341 28.20 2.03 14.03
N LEU A 342 29.47 2.39 13.77
CA LEU A 342 30.61 1.49 14.06
C LEU A 342 31.19 1.67 15.47
N VAL A 343 31.03 2.82 16.12
CA VAL A 343 31.46 2.97 17.52
C VAL A 343 30.67 2.04 18.45
N PRO A 344 29.32 2.04 18.48
CA PRO A 344 28.57 1.12 19.35
C PRO A 344 28.76 -0.36 18.98
N LEU A 345 29.15 -0.68 17.74
CA LEU A 345 29.45 -2.06 17.32
C LEU A 345 30.49 -2.74 18.23
N VAL A 346 31.49 -1.97 18.70
CA VAL A 346 32.57 -2.47 19.58
C VAL A 346 32.06 -3.03 20.90
N ARG A 347 30.86 -2.63 21.34
CA ARG A 347 30.21 -3.21 22.52
C ARG A 347 29.80 -4.67 22.31
N TYR A 348 29.42 -5.02 21.08
CA TYR A 348 28.95 -6.35 20.71
C TYR A 348 30.07 -7.21 20.11
N ASP A 349 31.07 -6.58 19.50
CA ASP A 349 32.29 -7.25 19.00
C ASP A 349 33.55 -6.40 19.30
N ASP A 350 34.12 -6.66 20.47
CA ASP A 350 35.29 -5.97 21.04
C ASP A 350 36.60 -6.21 20.28
N ARG A 351 36.64 -7.17 19.35
CA ARG A 351 37.79 -7.43 18.48
C ARG A 351 38.09 -6.26 17.53
N PHE A 352 37.14 -5.36 17.32
CA PHE A 352 37.32 -4.17 16.47
C PHE A 352 37.78 -2.92 17.24
N ALA A 353 38.00 -3.01 18.56
CA ALA A 353 38.33 -1.87 19.41
C ALA A 353 39.54 -1.08 18.88
N HIS A 354 40.62 -1.76 18.49
CA HIS A 354 41.81 -1.11 17.94
C HIS A 354 41.53 -0.41 16.60
N ALA A 355 40.94 -1.11 15.63
CA ALA A 355 40.66 -0.56 14.30
C ALA A 355 39.70 0.65 14.36
N VAL A 356 38.60 0.53 15.10
CA VAL A 356 37.64 1.64 15.26
C VAL A 356 38.28 2.80 16.02
N GLY A 357 39.05 2.52 17.07
CA GLY A 357 39.76 3.56 17.84
C GLY A 357 40.75 4.35 16.98
N ARG A 358 41.59 3.66 16.20
CA ARG A 358 42.57 4.29 15.30
C ARG A 358 41.92 5.12 14.21
N TRP A 359 40.85 4.60 13.61
CA TRP A 359 40.08 5.35 12.62
C TRP A 359 39.45 6.60 13.23
N MET A 360 38.84 6.50 14.42
CA MET A 360 38.15 7.63 15.07
C MET A 360 39.10 8.78 15.43
N VAL A 361 40.35 8.51 15.85
CA VAL A 361 41.36 9.56 16.06
C VAL A 361 41.61 10.35 14.77
N ASN A 362 41.67 9.66 13.64
CA ASN A 362 41.89 10.27 12.33
C ASN A 362 40.65 11.05 11.84
N LEU A 363 39.48 10.42 11.86
CA LEU A 363 38.20 11.05 11.47
C LEU A 363 37.93 12.30 12.31
N ALA A 364 37.92 12.19 13.64
CA ALA A 364 37.57 13.29 14.54
C ALA A 364 38.52 14.47 14.43
N SER A 365 39.78 14.25 14.05
CA SER A 365 40.73 15.31 13.74
C SER A 365 40.45 15.90 12.35
N ALA A 366 40.42 15.08 11.31
CA ALA A 366 40.33 15.51 9.91
C ALA A 366 39.01 16.22 9.57
N SER A 367 37.90 15.89 10.25
CA SER A 367 36.60 16.51 10.03
C SER A 367 36.60 18.03 10.24
N ARG A 368 37.57 18.60 10.97
CA ARG A 368 37.72 20.06 11.08
C ARG A 368 37.88 20.75 9.72
N LEU A 369 38.44 20.04 8.73
CA LEU A 369 38.74 20.57 7.40
C LEU A 369 37.48 20.87 6.56
N PHE A 370 36.30 20.36 6.97
CA PHE A 370 35.03 20.75 6.38
C PHE A 370 34.52 22.12 6.86
N TYR A 371 35.22 22.80 7.77
CA TYR A 371 34.77 24.05 8.36
C TYR A 371 35.74 25.18 8.04
N GLY A 372 35.20 26.35 7.72
CA GLY A 372 35.98 27.43 7.11
C GLY A 372 37.23 27.89 7.87
N PRO A 373 37.22 28.02 9.22
CA PRO A 373 38.39 28.46 9.97
C PRO A 373 39.64 27.56 9.89
N PHE A 374 39.54 26.37 9.27
CA PHE A 374 40.60 25.37 9.28
C PHE A 374 41.32 25.22 7.93
N LEU A 375 40.90 25.94 6.90
CA LEU A 375 41.60 26.06 5.62
C LEU A 375 41.93 27.53 5.32
N PRO A 376 42.95 27.81 4.48
CA PRO A 376 43.17 29.14 3.94
C PRO A 376 41.96 29.60 3.13
N ASP A 377 41.77 30.92 3.03
CA ASP A 377 40.68 31.54 2.28
C ASP A 377 40.70 31.11 0.80
N GLU A 378 41.88 30.95 0.20
CA GLU A 378 42.06 30.50 -1.18
C GLU A 378 41.76 29.00 -1.42
N ASN A 379 41.54 28.22 -0.36
CA ASN A 379 41.29 26.78 -0.37
C ASN A 379 39.82 26.42 -0.08
N GLN A 380 38.90 27.39 -0.17
CA GLN A 380 37.50 27.16 0.17
C GLN A 380 36.59 28.14 -0.58
N ASP A 381 35.33 27.76 -0.79
CA ASP A 381 34.31 28.68 -1.32
C ASP A 381 33.68 29.52 -0.21
N ASN A 382 33.14 30.71 -0.48
CA ASN A 382 32.29 31.47 0.46
C ASN A 382 32.96 31.91 1.78
N GLU A 383 34.28 32.07 1.81
CA GLU A 383 35.08 32.54 2.95
C GLU A 383 34.55 33.86 3.53
N ALA A 384 34.15 34.79 2.66
CA ALA A 384 33.62 36.09 3.06
C ALA A 384 32.28 35.97 3.81
N TRP A 385 31.45 34.99 3.47
CA TRP A 385 30.20 34.76 4.18
C TRP A 385 30.48 34.15 5.56
N ILE A 386 31.40 33.19 5.66
CA ILE A 386 31.78 32.52 6.91
C ILE A 386 32.32 33.54 7.91
N ALA A 387 33.27 34.38 7.47
CA ALA A 387 33.86 35.42 8.32
C ALA A 387 32.80 36.37 8.92
N ALA A 388 31.72 36.63 8.19
CA ALA A 388 30.66 37.53 8.62
C ALA A 388 29.54 36.85 9.43
N ASN A 389 29.21 35.59 9.17
CA ASN A 389 27.98 34.95 9.68
C ASN A 389 28.21 33.68 10.52
N ASP A 390 29.34 33.00 10.36
CA ASP A 390 29.71 31.78 11.09
C ASP A 390 31.19 31.83 11.56
N PRO A 391 31.57 32.78 12.42
CA PRO A 391 32.95 32.92 12.87
C PRO A 391 33.41 31.77 13.78
N LEU A 392 32.49 30.94 14.29
CA LEU A 392 32.80 29.74 15.06
C LEU A 392 33.03 28.50 14.16
N GLY A 393 32.70 28.61 12.86
CA GLY A 393 32.82 27.52 11.89
C GLY A 393 32.00 26.31 12.29
N VAL A 394 30.69 26.48 12.51
CA VAL A 394 29.78 25.39 12.91
C VAL A 394 28.93 24.87 11.76
N VAL A 395 28.92 25.55 10.62
CA VAL A 395 28.37 25.05 9.35
C VAL A 395 29.52 24.50 8.50
N ALA A 396 29.42 23.21 8.17
CA ALA A 396 30.34 22.53 7.29
C ALA A 396 30.01 22.80 5.82
N TYR A 397 31.02 22.71 4.96
CA TYR A 397 30.79 22.38 3.55
C TYR A 397 30.22 20.96 3.45
N GLU A 398 29.45 20.71 2.39
CA GLU A 398 28.98 19.36 2.07
C GLU A 398 30.16 18.38 1.96
N GLY A 399 31.24 18.81 1.30
CA GLY A 399 32.40 17.98 1.11
C GLY A 399 33.74 18.71 1.02
N LEU A 400 34.79 17.91 0.90
CA LEU A 400 36.18 18.30 0.80
C LEU A 400 36.79 17.56 -0.38
N ARG A 401 37.19 18.28 -1.43
CA ARG A 401 37.87 17.72 -2.59
C ARG A 401 39.37 17.66 -2.36
N GLU A 402 40.01 16.64 -2.91
CA GLU A 402 41.47 16.56 -2.94
C GLU A 402 42.06 17.79 -3.62
N ARG A 403 41.46 18.23 -4.72
CA ARG A 403 41.91 19.43 -5.44
C ARG A 403 40.80 20.08 -6.26
N VAL A 404 40.93 21.39 -6.46
CA VAL A 404 40.22 22.17 -7.48
C VAL A 404 41.27 22.98 -8.23
N GLY A 405 41.46 22.70 -9.53
CA GLY A 405 42.60 23.23 -10.27
C GLY A 405 43.93 22.77 -9.65
N THR A 406 44.75 23.72 -9.21
CA THR A 406 46.04 23.44 -8.53
C THR A 406 45.97 23.53 -7.01
N THR A 407 44.82 23.92 -6.45
CA THR A 407 44.64 24.13 -5.00
C THR A 407 44.22 22.84 -4.32
N SER A 408 44.84 22.50 -3.18
CA SER A 408 44.62 21.24 -2.46
C SER A 408 44.85 21.43 -0.96
N PRO A 409 44.04 20.82 -0.06
CA PRO A 409 42.68 20.35 -0.34
C PRO A 409 41.74 21.55 -0.55
N TYR A 410 40.53 21.32 -1.05
CA TYR A 410 39.58 22.39 -1.33
C TYR A 410 38.19 22.09 -0.76
N ALA A 411 37.69 22.92 0.16
CA ALA A 411 36.37 22.72 0.76
C ALA A 411 35.29 23.40 -0.07
N THR A 412 34.28 22.63 -0.48
CA THR A 412 33.34 23.01 -1.54
C THR A 412 32.10 22.12 -1.50
N GLY A 413 31.24 22.27 -2.50
CA GLY A 413 29.99 21.57 -2.67
C GLY A 413 29.55 21.65 -4.13
N ASP A 414 28.43 21.02 -4.43
CA ASP A 414 27.89 21.02 -5.78
C ASP A 414 26.78 22.08 -5.99
N ALA A 415 26.31 22.70 -4.91
CA ALA A 415 25.18 23.65 -4.91
C ALA A 415 25.39 24.88 -5.79
N MET A 416 26.52 25.57 -5.66
CA MET A 416 26.81 26.77 -6.47
C MET A 416 26.94 26.42 -7.95
N ARG A 417 27.59 25.30 -8.27
CA ARG A 417 27.79 24.84 -9.65
C ARG A 417 26.46 24.48 -10.33
N ASN A 418 25.55 23.85 -9.58
CA ASN A 418 24.24 23.44 -10.07
C ASN A 418 23.16 24.53 -9.94
N GLY A 419 23.50 25.68 -9.35
CA GLY A 419 22.57 26.79 -9.15
C GLY A 419 21.50 26.54 -8.09
N TRP A 420 21.72 25.61 -7.17
CA TRP A 420 20.80 25.28 -6.07
C TRP A 420 20.85 26.31 -4.94
N ALA A 421 22.02 26.90 -4.70
CA ALA A 421 22.22 27.91 -3.67
C ALA A 421 23.39 28.84 -4.05
N PRO A 422 23.47 30.05 -3.47
CA PRO A 422 24.59 30.97 -3.66
C PRO A 422 25.85 30.57 -2.89
N THR A 423 25.76 29.56 -2.02
CA THR A 423 26.90 29.03 -1.25
C THR A 423 26.97 27.50 -1.37
N ASN A 424 28.16 26.95 -1.06
CA ASN A 424 28.42 25.52 -0.96
C ASN A 424 28.42 25.00 0.49
N LEU A 425 27.93 25.82 1.43
CA LEU A 425 27.82 25.46 2.84
C LEU A 425 26.57 24.60 3.05
N GLY A 426 26.79 23.32 3.36
CA GLY A 426 25.77 22.29 3.44
C GLY A 426 25.26 22.12 4.87
N LEU A 427 24.06 22.64 5.14
CA LEU A 427 23.36 22.36 6.39
C LEU A 427 23.02 20.88 6.49
N TYR A 428 22.66 20.26 5.37
CA TYR A 428 22.51 18.81 5.22
C TYR A 428 23.74 18.04 5.73
N GLY A 429 24.94 18.37 5.24
CA GLY A 429 26.19 17.73 5.67
C GLY A 429 26.51 17.98 7.16
N SER A 430 26.09 19.14 7.67
CA SER A 430 26.35 19.57 9.05
C SER A 430 25.40 18.95 10.08
N SER A 431 24.19 18.56 9.67
CA SER A 431 23.10 18.07 10.53
C SER A 431 23.52 16.92 11.45
N SER A 432 24.45 16.09 10.98
CA SER A 432 24.93 14.90 11.68
C SER A 432 26.10 15.17 12.64
N VAL A 433 26.59 16.40 12.78
CA VAL A 433 27.73 16.71 13.68
C VAL A 433 27.44 16.36 15.14
N GLY A 434 26.16 16.37 15.54
CA GLY A 434 25.75 15.99 16.90
C GLY A 434 26.04 14.53 17.25
N TYR A 435 26.06 13.62 16.27
CA TYR A 435 26.46 12.23 16.52
C TYR A 435 27.94 12.17 16.89
N LEU A 436 28.81 12.86 16.14
CA LEU A 436 30.23 12.93 16.47
C LEU A 436 30.47 13.63 17.82
N GLY A 437 29.71 14.70 18.11
CA GLY A 437 29.76 15.42 19.38
C GLY A 437 29.38 14.59 20.60
N ALA A 438 28.44 13.66 20.45
CA ALA A 438 28.03 12.76 21.52
C ALA A 438 28.98 11.57 21.71
N LEU A 439 29.65 11.13 20.63
CA LEU A 439 30.57 10.00 20.67
C LEU A 439 31.94 10.38 21.24
N VAL A 440 32.48 11.56 20.93
CA VAL A 440 33.90 11.88 21.10
C VAL A 440 34.17 12.80 22.30
N ASP A 441 34.91 12.29 23.28
CA ASP A 441 35.50 13.07 24.36
C ASP A 441 37.04 13.08 24.26
N SER A 442 37.63 14.23 24.61
CA SER A 442 39.07 14.34 24.80
C SER A 442 39.51 13.78 26.16
N THR A 443 40.79 13.46 26.27
CA THR A 443 41.43 13.11 27.54
C THR A 443 42.57 14.08 27.84
N GLU A 444 43.21 13.93 28.99
CA GLU A 444 44.39 14.71 29.37
C GLU A 444 45.60 14.42 28.49
N VAL A 445 45.58 13.32 27.72
CA VAL A 445 46.64 12.92 26.80
C VAL A 445 46.21 13.24 25.36
N PRO A 446 46.84 14.23 24.67
CA PRO A 446 46.52 14.56 23.29
C PRO A 446 46.58 13.35 22.36
N GLY A 447 45.57 13.18 21.51
CA GLY A 447 45.45 12.04 20.59
C GLY A 447 44.74 10.83 21.19
N VAL A 448 44.72 10.66 22.51
CA VAL A 448 43.96 9.60 23.18
C VAL A 448 42.51 10.07 23.36
N LEU A 449 41.60 9.47 22.60
CA LEU A 449 40.17 9.77 22.67
C LEU A 449 39.46 8.77 23.59
N ARG A 450 38.43 9.27 24.29
CA ARG A 450 37.43 8.43 24.94
C ARG A 450 36.16 8.48 24.11
N LEU A 451 35.69 7.33 23.66
CA LEU A 451 34.51 7.20 22.82
C LEU A 451 33.36 6.58 23.62
N ASP A 452 32.21 7.23 23.75
CA ASP A 452 31.04 6.66 24.44
C ASP A 452 30.35 5.62 23.55
N LEU A 453 30.40 4.36 23.96
CA LEU A 453 29.85 3.23 23.21
C LEU A 453 28.33 3.15 23.26
N ARG A 454 27.66 3.96 24.08
CA ARG A 454 26.21 3.96 24.26
C ARG A 454 25.52 5.14 23.60
N ALA A 455 26.27 6.19 23.29
CA ALA A 455 25.70 7.46 22.83
C ALA A 455 24.84 7.31 21.56
N THR A 456 25.15 6.34 20.69
CA THR A 456 24.38 6.03 19.48
C THR A 456 23.93 4.56 19.41
N ASP A 457 23.93 3.85 20.54
CA ASP A 457 23.44 2.47 20.67
C ASP A 457 21.92 2.48 20.93
N PHE A 458 21.15 2.87 19.92
CA PHE A 458 19.69 3.04 20.02
C PHE A 458 18.99 1.70 20.31
N TYR A 459 17.88 1.75 21.06
CA TYR A 459 17.12 0.58 21.54
C TYR A 459 17.98 -0.44 22.29
N ALA A 460 19.07 -0.01 22.91
CA ALA A 460 19.92 -0.88 23.71
C ALA A 460 19.18 -1.37 24.98
N ALA A 461 19.44 -2.62 25.36
CA ALA A 461 19.05 -3.11 26.67
C ALA A 461 19.74 -2.28 27.78
N PRO A 462 19.20 -2.28 29.02
CA PRO A 462 19.86 -1.66 30.17
C PRO A 462 21.35 -2.01 30.20
N SER A 463 22.20 -1.00 30.42
CA SER A 463 23.66 -1.11 30.26
C SER A 463 24.42 -0.24 31.25
N TYR A 464 25.62 -0.67 31.60
CA TYR A 464 26.56 0.15 32.37
C TYR A 464 27.27 1.14 31.45
N ALA A 465 27.78 2.24 32.02
CA ALA A 465 28.63 3.16 31.26
C ALA A 465 29.80 2.39 30.65
N SER A 466 30.05 2.63 29.35
CA SER A 466 31.06 1.91 28.60
C SER A 466 31.74 2.81 27.57
N TYR A 467 33.07 2.73 27.49
CA TYR A 467 33.88 3.58 26.63
C TYR A 467 34.97 2.81 25.91
N LEU A 468 35.20 3.12 24.64
CA LEU A 468 36.39 2.73 23.92
C LEU A 468 37.47 3.79 24.09
N VAL A 469 38.67 3.36 24.48
CA VAL A 469 39.84 4.23 24.60
C VAL A 469 40.96 3.63 23.78
N TYR A 470 41.47 4.35 22.79
CA TYR A 470 42.63 3.95 22.00
C TYR A 470 43.80 4.88 22.28
N ASN A 471 44.97 4.31 22.55
CA ASN A 471 46.20 5.06 22.75
C ASN A 471 47.04 5.02 21.47
N PRO A 472 47.02 6.07 20.63
CA PRO A 472 47.81 6.11 19.41
C PRO A 472 49.29 6.49 19.63
N THR A 473 49.71 6.72 20.88
CA THR A 473 51.07 7.17 21.19
C THR A 473 52.05 6.01 21.29
N ALA A 474 53.34 6.30 21.18
CA ALA A 474 54.40 5.30 21.28
C ALA A 474 54.74 4.90 22.74
N GLU A 475 54.06 5.50 23.72
CA GLU A 475 54.26 5.26 25.15
C GLU A 475 52.91 4.90 25.80
N ASP A 476 52.95 4.25 26.97
CA ASP A 476 51.73 3.97 27.72
C ASP A 476 51.09 5.29 28.19
N ALA A 477 49.78 5.44 27.95
CA ALA A 477 49.02 6.61 28.37
C ALA A 477 48.19 6.27 29.60
N THR A 478 48.15 7.17 30.60
CA THR A 478 47.22 7.04 31.73
C THR A 478 46.19 8.15 31.64
N ILE A 479 44.92 7.75 31.60
CA ILE A 479 43.77 8.66 31.51
C ILE A 479 42.94 8.62 32.78
N THR A 480 42.19 9.69 33.03
CA THR A 480 41.21 9.74 34.12
C THR A 480 39.79 9.65 33.56
N VAL A 481 39.02 8.66 34.01
CA VAL A 481 37.60 8.51 33.67
C VAL A 481 36.73 8.99 34.83
N PRO A 482 36.07 10.16 34.75
CA PRO A 482 35.06 10.56 35.72
C PRO A 482 33.93 9.53 35.84
N LEU A 483 33.50 9.27 37.07
CA LEU A 483 32.40 8.38 37.38
C LEU A 483 31.25 9.17 38.04
N PRO A 484 29.99 8.79 37.79
CA PRO A 484 28.85 9.34 38.53
C PRO A 484 28.94 9.01 40.03
N PHE A 485 28.03 9.59 40.83
CA PHE A 485 27.99 9.31 42.26
C PHE A 485 27.66 7.83 42.51
N GLY A 486 28.58 7.13 43.17
CA GLY A 486 28.46 5.72 43.46
C GLY A 486 29.82 5.04 43.64
N THR A 487 29.79 3.72 43.67
CA THR A 487 30.98 2.87 43.72
C THR A 487 30.90 1.84 42.60
N TYR A 488 31.94 1.78 41.78
CA TYR A 488 31.97 1.00 40.54
C TYR A 488 33.21 0.13 40.46
N ASP A 489 33.09 -1.02 39.81
CA ASP A 489 34.25 -1.77 39.35
C ASP A 489 34.65 -1.24 37.96
N VAL A 490 35.90 -1.50 37.56
CA VAL A 490 36.43 -1.13 36.24
C VAL A 490 36.78 -2.42 35.53
N TYR A 491 36.03 -2.73 34.47
CA TYR A 491 36.20 -3.92 33.67
C TYR A 491 36.66 -3.53 32.26
N ASP A 492 37.55 -4.31 31.67
CA ASP A 492 38.00 -4.17 30.28
C ASP A 492 37.53 -5.39 29.49
N ALA A 493 36.52 -5.20 28.63
CA ALA A 493 35.93 -6.27 27.84
C ALA A 493 36.93 -6.88 26.85
N ALA A 494 37.73 -6.04 26.20
CA ALA A 494 38.73 -6.51 25.24
C ALA A 494 39.82 -7.39 25.88
N ALA A 495 40.02 -7.29 27.21
CA ALA A 495 40.95 -8.10 27.96
C ALA A 495 40.29 -9.16 28.86
N ASP A 496 38.96 -9.28 28.84
CA ASP A 496 38.15 -10.11 29.74
C ASP A 496 38.58 -10.01 31.21
N ALA A 497 38.79 -8.78 31.70
CA ALA A 497 39.41 -8.59 33.02
C ALA A 497 38.95 -7.36 33.79
N PHE A 498 38.83 -7.51 35.11
CA PHE A 498 38.68 -6.38 36.02
C PHE A 498 40.02 -5.70 36.27
N LEU A 499 40.13 -4.44 35.88
CA LEU A 499 41.30 -3.60 36.10
C LEU A 499 41.35 -3.02 37.52
N ALA A 500 40.18 -2.71 38.09
CA ALA A 500 40.05 -2.20 39.45
C ALA A 500 38.68 -2.55 40.05
N ARG A 501 38.58 -2.54 41.37
CA ARG A 501 37.35 -2.82 42.12
C ARG A 501 37.06 -1.72 43.13
N GLY A 502 35.78 -1.41 43.35
CA GLY A 502 35.35 -0.48 44.41
C GLY A 502 35.78 0.98 44.22
N VAL A 503 35.88 1.45 42.97
CA VAL A 503 36.34 2.79 42.60
C VAL A 503 35.21 3.82 42.79
N THR A 504 35.56 5.03 43.25
CA THR A 504 34.62 6.14 43.45
C THR A 504 35.14 7.42 42.82
N GLN A 505 34.24 8.30 42.36
CA GLN A 505 34.52 9.61 41.77
C GLN A 505 35.23 9.58 40.40
N SER A 506 36.34 8.85 40.28
CA SER A 506 37.06 8.66 39.02
C SER A 506 37.91 7.40 39.01
N ALA A 507 38.12 6.83 37.84
CA ALA A 507 39.03 5.71 37.60
C ALA A 507 40.28 6.19 36.86
N SER A 508 41.46 5.76 37.32
CA SER A 508 42.73 5.94 36.60
C SER A 508 43.01 4.67 35.80
N VAL A 509 43.12 4.79 34.48
CA VAL A 509 43.31 3.64 33.59
C VAL A 509 44.55 3.85 32.72
N THR A 510 45.45 2.88 32.74
CA THR A 510 46.62 2.84 31.84
C THR A 510 46.24 2.07 30.57
N VAL A 511 46.48 2.68 29.42
CA VAL A 511 46.29 2.12 28.08
C VAL A 511 47.67 1.99 27.45
N PRO A 512 48.13 0.77 27.13
CA PRO A 512 49.47 0.58 26.53
C PRO A 512 49.62 1.28 25.18
N ALA A 513 50.86 1.52 24.77
CA ALA A 513 51.17 2.10 23.46
C ALA A 513 50.54 1.32 22.30
N ASP A 514 49.87 2.02 21.38
CA ASP A 514 49.16 1.46 20.22
C ASP A 514 48.14 0.35 20.55
N GLU A 515 47.57 0.37 21.76
CA GLU A 515 46.51 -0.54 22.19
C GLU A 515 45.19 0.19 22.46
N ALA A 516 44.10 -0.57 22.48
CA ALA A 516 42.77 -0.10 22.85
C ALA A 516 42.22 -0.83 24.09
N ARG A 517 41.35 -0.17 24.84
CA ARG A 517 40.62 -0.74 25.99
C ARG A 517 39.13 -0.48 25.83
N VAL A 518 38.31 -1.47 26.18
CA VAL A 518 36.84 -1.37 26.15
C VAL A 518 36.36 -1.36 27.60
N LEU A 519 36.32 -0.17 28.18
CA LEU A 519 36.06 0.02 29.59
C LEU A 519 34.57 -0.06 29.88
N VAL A 520 34.18 -0.83 30.88
CA VAL A 520 32.80 -0.96 31.39
C VAL A 520 32.80 -0.77 32.89
N PHE A 521 31.83 -0.02 33.41
CA PHE A 521 31.78 0.41 34.82
C PHE A 521 30.59 -0.20 35.57
N PRO A 522 30.59 -1.51 35.87
CA PRO A 522 29.51 -2.14 36.61
C PRO A 522 29.46 -1.71 38.07
N ALA A 523 28.29 -1.87 38.71
CA ALA A 523 28.13 -1.58 40.14
C ALA A 523 29.04 -2.47 40.99
N ALA A 524 29.77 -1.86 41.94
CA ALA A 524 30.68 -2.61 42.82
C ALA A 524 29.91 -3.60 43.71
N ASN A 525 30.51 -4.77 43.96
CA ASN A 525 29.92 -5.89 44.71
C ASN A 525 28.60 -6.42 44.10
N GLY A 526 28.36 -6.18 42.81
CA GLY A 526 27.24 -6.80 42.11
C GLY A 526 27.42 -8.32 41.95
N THR A 527 26.32 -9.03 41.72
CA THR A 527 26.36 -10.49 41.49
C THR A 527 26.86 -10.76 40.08
N GLU A 528 28.04 -11.37 39.97
CA GLU A 528 28.66 -11.77 38.70
C GLU A 528 28.16 -13.14 38.25
N THR A 529 27.70 -13.22 37.00
CA THR A 529 27.30 -14.48 36.35
C THR A 529 27.92 -14.55 34.97
N ARG A 530 28.48 -15.72 34.62
CA ARG A 530 28.95 -16.01 33.26
C ARG A 530 28.02 -17.05 32.62
N GLU A 531 27.37 -16.68 31.52
CA GLU A 531 26.41 -17.54 30.81
C GLU A 531 26.47 -17.28 29.30
N GLY A 532 26.48 -18.35 28.49
CA GLY A 532 26.46 -18.24 27.03
C GLY A 532 27.60 -17.39 26.44
N GLY A 533 28.77 -17.39 27.07
CA GLY A 533 29.92 -16.58 26.67
C GLY A 533 29.85 -15.09 27.03
N ARG A 534 28.90 -14.69 27.89
CA ARG A 534 28.72 -13.31 28.36
C ARG A 534 29.04 -13.19 29.85
N LEU A 535 29.53 -12.02 30.27
CA LEU A 535 29.60 -11.63 31.67
C LEU A 535 28.45 -10.70 32.01
N LEU A 536 27.72 -10.99 33.08
CA LEU A 536 26.66 -10.15 33.62
C LEU A 536 26.98 -9.75 35.06
N VAL A 537 26.61 -8.52 35.41
CA VAL A 537 26.60 -8.03 36.80
C VAL A 537 25.21 -7.55 37.14
N ASN A 538 24.59 -8.16 38.16
CA ASN A 538 23.19 -7.93 38.55
C ASN A 538 22.19 -8.14 37.39
N GLY A 539 22.45 -9.13 36.54
CA GLY A 539 21.62 -9.45 35.37
C GLY A 539 21.74 -8.45 34.21
N ILE A 540 22.65 -7.46 34.30
CA ILE A 540 22.97 -6.54 33.21
C ILE A 540 24.26 -7.01 32.55
N VAL A 541 24.27 -7.12 31.22
CA VAL A 541 25.45 -7.53 30.45
C VAL A 541 26.57 -6.49 30.61
N VAL A 542 27.73 -6.95 31.04
CA VAL A 542 28.99 -6.19 31.11
C VAL A 542 29.84 -6.47 29.88
N ASP A 543 29.81 -7.71 29.40
CA ASP A 543 30.63 -8.15 28.26
C ASP A 543 29.87 -9.20 27.46
N HIS A 544 29.74 -8.97 26.17
CA HIS A 544 29.06 -9.88 25.25
C HIS A 544 29.94 -11.06 24.82
N ARG A 545 31.25 -11.01 25.09
CA ARG A 545 32.27 -11.94 24.55
C ARG A 545 33.27 -12.45 25.60
N ALA A 546 32.92 -12.37 26.88
CA ALA A 546 33.78 -12.74 28.01
C ALA A 546 34.35 -14.17 27.95
N ASP A 547 33.58 -15.16 27.48
CA ASP A 547 34.01 -16.57 27.40
C ASP A 547 33.37 -17.28 26.20
N VAL A 548 33.61 -16.77 24.98
CA VAL A 548 32.97 -17.34 23.77
C VAL A 548 33.29 -18.85 23.67
N PRO A 549 32.27 -19.74 23.78
CA PRO A 549 32.51 -21.17 23.75
C PRO A 549 32.95 -21.62 22.35
N ALA A 550 33.72 -22.72 22.30
CA ALA A 550 34.22 -23.28 21.05
C ALA A 550 33.12 -23.85 20.13
N ASP A 551 31.95 -24.16 20.71
CA ASP A 551 30.78 -24.74 20.05
C ASP A 551 29.54 -24.07 20.65
N ARG A 552 28.74 -23.38 19.84
CA ARG A 552 27.53 -22.69 20.29
C ARG A 552 26.33 -23.59 20.07
N PRO A 553 25.27 -23.48 20.90
CA PRO A 553 24.06 -24.26 20.67
C PRO A 553 23.40 -23.84 19.35
N PRO A 554 22.74 -24.78 18.63
CA PRO A 554 22.01 -24.46 17.42
C PRO A 554 20.80 -23.59 17.73
N ARG A 555 20.16 -23.08 16.69
CA ARG A 555 18.94 -22.28 16.76
C ARG A 555 17.86 -22.73 15.81
N VAL A 556 16.62 -22.54 16.25
CA VAL A 556 15.48 -22.46 15.34
C VAL A 556 15.41 -21.03 14.79
N ARG A 557 15.82 -20.84 13.53
CA ARG A 557 15.76 -19.55 12.83
C ARG A 557 14.32 -19.17 12.46
N ALA A 558 13.50 -20.14 12.09
CA ALA A 558 12.08 -19.94 11.82
C ALA A 558 11.30 -21.24 12.07
N LEU A 559 10.10 -21.11 12.63
CA LEU A 559 9.08 -22.14 12.67
C LEU A 559 7.77 -21.49 12.22
N VAL A 560 7.30 -21.83 11.02
CA VAL A 560 6.14 -21.18 10.40
C VAL A 560 5.18 -22.24 9.88
N ALA A 561 3.89 -22.04 10.11
CA ALA A 561 2.81 -22.82 9.52
C ALA A 561 2.13 -22.00 8.41
N ALA A 562 1.71 -22.65 7.32
CA ALA A 562 0.92 -22.00 6.27
C ALA A 562 -0.39 -21.45 6.85
N ASP A 563 -1.00 -22.22 7.74
CA ASP A 563 -2.23 -21.86 8.44
C ASP A 563 -2.10 -22.26 9.90
N THR A 564 -2.45 -21.35 10.80
CA THR A 564 -2.46 -21.62 12.25
C THR A 564 -3.86 -21.90 12.78
N THR A 565 -4.90 -21.69 11.96
CA THR A 565 -6.29 -22.01 12.28
C THR A 565 -6.84 -22.92 11.18
N LEU A 566 -7.41 -24.06 11.57
CA LEU A 566 -7.76 -25.18 10.68
C LEU A 566 -9.09 -25.80 11.08
N SER A 567 -9.81 -26.40 10.14
CA SER A 567 -10.94 -27.29 10.41
C SER A 567 -10.47 -28.72 10.73
N VAL A 568 -11.29 -29.50 11.44
CA VAL A 568 -10.99 -30.93 11.72
C VAL A 568 -10.76 -31.69 10.41
N GLY A 569 -9.61 -32.36 10.29
CA GLY A 569 -9.21 -33.12 9.09
C GLY A 569 -8.47 -32.28 8.04
N GLN A 570 -8.42 -30.95 8.17
CA GLN A 570 -7.61 -30.09 7.31
C GLN A 570 -6.12 -30.25 7.65
N ALA A 571 -5.29 -30.24 6.61
CA ALA A 571 -3.84 -30.31 6.73
C ALA A 571 -3.21 -28.94 6.51
N THR A 572 -2.18 -28.61 7.28
CA THR A 572 -1.32 -27.45 7.04
C THR A 572 0.13 -27.88 6.84
N ALA A 573 0.84 -27.12 6.02
CA ALA A 573 2.28 -27.28 5.87
C ALA A 573 3.02 -26.46 6.93
N LEU A 574 4.07 -27.03 7.50
CA LEU A 574 4.98 -26.38 8.43
C LEU A 574 6.39 -26.39 7.86
N TRP A 575 7.14 -25.34 8.15
CA TRP A 575 8.55 -25.21 7.83
C TRP A 575 9.32 -24.87 9.10
N CYS A 576 10.42 -25.58 9.30
CA CYS A 576 11.37 -25.30 10.36
C CYS A 576 12.76 -25.13 9.74
N THR A 577 13.32 -23.94 9.93
CA THR A 577 14.66 -23.59 9.50
C THR A 577 15.53 -23.56 10.73
N GLY A 578 16.48 -24.50 10.80
CA GLY A 578 17.54 -24.47 11.80
C GLY A 578 18.77 -23.71 11.29
N GLY A 579 19.57 -23.22 12.22
CA GLY A 579 20.89 -22.65 11.93
C GLY A 579 21.84 -22.98 13.06
N ASP A 580 23.10 -23.16 12.72
CA ASP A 580 24.19 -23.31 13.67
C ASP A 580 25.42 -22.61 13.11
N ALA A 581 26.22 -22.06 14.00
CA ALA A 581 27.35 -21.25 13.60
C ALA A 581 28.57 -22.10 13.20
N GLU A 582 28.62 -23.34 13.68
CA GLU A 582 29.73 -24.25 13.50
C GLU A 582 29.46 -25.31 12.40
N GLY A 583 28.21 -25.49 11.97
CA GLY A 583 27.91 -26.34 10.82
C GLY A 583 26.45 -26.55 10.46
N ALA A 584 26.19 -27.66 9.77
CA ALA A 584 24.84 -28.04 9.37
C ALA A 584 24.07 -28.66 10.54
N VAL A 585 22.76 -28.46 10.55
CA VAL A 585 21.85 -28.98 11.57
C VAL A 585 20.84 -29.98 10.99
N SER A 586 20.31 -30.83 11.86
CA SER A 586 19.20 -31.75 11.57
C SER A 586 17.92 -31.28 12.26
N VAL A 587 16.76 -31.58 11.67
CA VAL A 587 15.44 -31.17 12.20
C VAL A 587 14.60 -32.40 12.52
N ALA A 588 14.01 -32.41 13.71
CA ALA A 588 13.02 -33.38 14.16
C ALA A 588 11.72 -32.65 14.54
N TRP A 589 10.59 -33.33 14.40
CA TRP A 589 9.26 -32.75 14.67
C TRP A 589 8.51 -33.56 15.73
N SER A 590 7.68 -32.89 16.52
CA SER A 590 6.79 -33.51 17.49
C SER A 590 5.47 -32.73 17.60
N ALA A 591 4.38 -33.45 17.87
CA ALA A 591 3.06 -32.87 18.13
C ALA A 591 2.37 -33.70 19.21
N GLU A 592 1.62 -33.05 20.10
CA GLU A 592 0.90 -33.74 21.18
C GLU A 592 -0.33 -34.51 20.67
N ALA A 593 -0.88 -34.09 19.53
CA ALA A 593 -2.02 -34.71 18.85
C ALA A 593 -1.97 -34.47 17.33
N GLY A 594 -2.87 -35.14 16.60
CA GLY A 594 -2.92 -35.08 15.13
C GLY A 594 -1.95 -36.03 14.43
N THR A 595 -1.94 -35.98 13.10
CA THR A 595 -1.02 -36.77 12.26
C THR A 595 0.05 -35.85 11.68
N LEU A 596 1.32 -36.21 11.85
CA LEU A 596 2.47 -35.43 11.39
C LEU A 596 3.31 -36.27 10.42
N VAL A 597 3.56 -35.75 9.22
CA VAL A 597 4.42 -36.36 8.21
C VAL A 597 5.50 -35.35 7.84
N SER A 598 6.79 -35.69 7.97
CA SER A 598 7.89 -34.79 7.64
C SER A 598 8.90 -35.41 6.67
N ASP A 599 9.60 -34.55 5.94
CA ASP A 599 10.72 -34.90 5.05
C ASP A 599 12.03 -34.19 5.44
N GLY A 600 12.08 -33.65 6.67
CA GLY A 600 13.21 -32.90 7.20
C GLY A 600 12.77 -31.53 7.68
N THR A 601 13.14 -30.48 6.94
CA THR A 601 12.79 -29.08 7.28
C THR A 601 11.34 -28.73 6.97
N ARG A 602 10.59 -29.58 6.27
CA ARG A 602 9.15 -29.43 6.04
C ARG A 602 8.37 -30.56 6.70
N ALA A 603 7.21 -30.22 7.22
CA ALA A 603 6.22 -31.16 7.72
C ALA A 603 4.83 -30.80 7.21
N THR A 604 3.94 -31.78 7.18
CA THR A 604 2.51 -31.60 7.01
C THR A 604 1.83 -32.13 8.27
N TRP A 605 1.01 -31.31 8.91
CA TRP A 605 0.25 -31.69 10.09
C TRP A 605 -1.25 -31.65 9.79
N THR A 606 -1.99 -32.64 10.28
CA THR A 606 -3.45 -32.73 10.14
C THR A 606 -4.10 -32.88 11.50
N GLY A 607 -5.01 -31.95 11.82
CA GLY A 607 -5.75 -31.93 13.08
C GLY A 607 -6.84 -33.00 13.14
N ALA A 608 -6.83 -33.85 14.16
CA ALA A 608 -7.80 -34.95 14.31
C ALA A 608 -9.04 -34.57 15.13
N ALA A 609 -8.98 -33.51 15.93
CA ALA A 609 -10.06 -33.06 16.81
C ALA A 609 -9.92 -31.56 17.11
N VAL A 610 -11.03 -30.95 17.53
CA VAL A 610 -11.09 -29.55 17.96
C VAL A 610 -10.19 -29.30 19.17
N GLY A 611 -9.41 -28.23 19.13
CA GLY A 611 -8.51 -27.82 20.20
C GLY A 611 -7.25 -27.15 19.68
N ASP A 612 -6.49 -26.58 20.61
CA ASP A 612 -5.18 -25.99 20.33
C ASP A 612 -4.12 -27.07 20.53
N VAL A 613 -3.30 -27.32 19.51
CA VAL A 613 -2.24 -28.33 19.53
C VAL A 613 -0.89 -27.67 19.28
N PRO A 614 0.05 -27.71 20.23
CA PRO A 614 1.42 -27.28 19.96
C PRO A 614 2.11 -28.29 19.05
N VAL A 615 2.68 -27.80 17.95
CA VAL A 615 3.57 -28.53 17.07
C VAL A 615 4.97 -27.93 17.22
N ALA A 616 5.93 -28.75 17.60
CA ALA A 616 7.30 -28.33 17.86
C ALA A 616 8.27 -28.89 16.83
N CYS A 617 9.27 -28.09 16.47
CA CYS A 617 10.48 -28.58 15.81
C CYS A 617 11.68 -28.48 16.76
N THR A 618 12.56 -29.48 16.69
CA THR A 618 13.84 -29.54 17.39
C THR A 618 14.96 -29.58 16.37
N VAL A 619 15.89 -28.65 16.50
CA VAL A 619 17.11 -28.54 15.69
C VAL A 619 18.26 -29.10 16.50
N THR A 620 19.07 -29.96 15.89
CA THR A 620 20.25 -30.60 16.52
C THR A 620 21.49 -30.37 15.68
N ASP A 621 22.57 -29.91 16.29
CA ASP A 621 23.87 -29.69 15.65
C ASP A 621 24.70 -30.98 15.51
N GLY A 622 25.93 -30.85 15.00
CA GLY A 622 26.89 -31.97 14.88
C GLY A 622 27.49 -32.46 16.21
N ALA A 623 27.41 -31.66 17.28
CA ALA A 623 27.89 -31.97 18.62
C ALA A 623 26.81 -32.62 19.52
N GLY A 624 25.56 -32.65 19.06
CA GLY A 624 24.40 -33.17 19.77
C GLY A 624 23.69 -32.16 20.67
N GLN A 625 24.03 -30.87 20.62
CA GLN A 625 23.24 -29.83 21.29
C GLN A 625 21.94 -29.59 20.52
N THR A 626 20.90 -29.14 21.23
CA THR A 626 19.57 -28.97 20.64
C THR A 626 18.93 -27.65 20.99
N ALA A 627 18.09 -27.16 20.09
CA ALA A 627 17.16 -26.06 20.32
C ALA A 627 15.79 -26.42 19.77
N ALA A 628 14.72 -26.01 20.46
CA ALA A 628 13.36 -26.31 20.04
C ALA A 628 12.49 -25.05 20.05
N ALA A 629 11.53 -25.00 19.14
CA ALA A 629 10.48 -24.00 19.08
C ALA A 629 9.14 -24.69 18.83
N SER A 630 8.05 -24.05 19.23
CA SER A 630 6.69 -24.56 19.04
C SER A 630 5.77 -23.50 18.46
N VAL A 631 4.89 -23.92 17.54
CA VAL A 631 3.76 -23.14 17.03
C VAL A 631 2.46 -23.80 17.46
N THR A 632 1.50 -23.02 17.92
CA THR A 632 0.17 -23.53 18.28
C THR A 632 -0.73 -23.53 17.06
N LEU A 633 -1.24 -24.70 16.69
CA LEU A 633 -2.25 -24.87 15.64
C LEU A 633 -3.62 -25.04 16.28
N ARG A 634 -4.56 -24.17 15.90
CA ARG A 634 -5.93 -24.15 16.42
C ARG A 634 -6.87 -24.89 15.48
N VAL A 635 -7.43 -26.00 15.94
CA VAL A 635 -8.43 -26.77 15.19
C VAL A 635 -9.82 -26.39 15.65
N LEU A 636 -10.65 -25.91 14.74
CA LEU A 636 -12.05 -25.55 14.95
C LEU A 636 -12.99 -26.62 14.41
N ALA A 637 -14.23 -26.61 14.89
CA ALA A 637 -15.29 -27.40 14.28
C ALA A 637 -15.71 -26.72 12.97
N ASN A 638 -15.76 -27.48 11.89
CA ASN A 638 -16.16 -26.98 10.58
C ASN A 638 -17.60 -26.44 10.59
N GLN A 639 -17.81 -25.26 10.03
CA GLN A 639 -19.09 -24.60 9.86
C GLN A 639 -19.50 -24.60 8.40
N ALA A 640 -20.79 -24.87 8.13
CA ALA A 640 -21.29 -24.82 6.77
C ALA A 640 -21.26 -23.38 6.21
N PRO A 641 -21.13 -23.23 4.88
CA PRO A 641 -21.26 -21.94 4.20
C PRO A 641 -22.57 -21.23 4.57
N GLN A 642 -22.54 -19.90 4.61
CA GLN A 642 -23.67 -19.05 5.02
C GLN A 642 -23.97 -17.96 4.00
N ASN A 643 -25.12 -17.31 4.16
CA ASN A 643 -25.57 -16.17 3.36
C ASN A 643 -25.62 -16.43 1.84
N VAL A 644 -26.02 -17.65 1.44
CA VAL A 644 -26.11 -18.02 0.02
C VAL A 644 -27.24 -17.24 -0.65
N THR A 645 -26.88 -16.31 -1.52
CA THR A 645 -27.81 -15.46 -2.28
C THR A 645 -27.65 -15.72 -3.77
N VAL A 646 -28.78 -15.82 -4.49
CA VAL A 646 -28.80 -16.09 -5.93
C VAL A 646 -29.52 -14.96 -6.64
N THR A 647 -28.92 -14.43 -7.70
CA THR A 647 -29.47 -13.34 -8.50
C THR A 647 -29.44 -13.68 -9.98
N ALA A 648 -30.47 -13.27 -10.72
CA ALA A 648 -30.51 -13.35 -12.18
C ALA A 648 -30.52 -11.92 -12.76
N SER A 649 -29.73 -11.68 -13.81
CA SER A 649 -29.59 -10.37 -14.42
C SER A 649 -29.48 -10.48 -15.95
N PRO A 650 -30.53 -10.13 -16.71
CA PRO A 650 -31.87 -9.74 -16.24
C PRO A 650 -32.66 -10.90 -15.60
N GLY A 651 -33.63 -10.59 -14.73
CA GLY A 651 -34.52 -11.61 -14.14
C GLY A 651 -35.55 -12.22 -15.10
N VAL A 652 -35.47 -11.87 -16.38
CA VAL A 652 -36.35 -12.32 -17.46
C VAL A 652 -35.53 -12.80 -18.66
N ALA A 653 -36.07 -13.75 -19.43
CA ALA A 653 -35.46 -14.24 -20.65
C ALA A 653 -36.50 -14.47 -21.75
N ASP A 654 -36.04 -14.54 -23.00
CA ASP A 654 -36.88 -15.00 -24.11
C ASP A 654 -36.99 -16.52 -24.08
N VAL A 655 -38.01 -17.06 -24.75
CA VAL A 655 -38.06 -18.49 -25.08
C VAL A 655 -36.81 -18.84 -25.87
N ASP A 656 -36.10 -19.89 -25.44
CA ASP A 656 -34.78 -20.28 -25.95
C ASP A 656 -33.69 -19.19 -25.84
N GLY A 657 -33.95 -18.12 -25.07
CA GLY A 657 -32.99 -17.07 -24.75
C GLY A 657 -32.09 -17.43 -23.57
N SER A 658 -31.31 -16.47 -23.10
CA SER A 658 -30.42 -16.68 -21.95
C SER A 658 -30.35 -15.48 -21.01
N THR A 659 -29.91 -15.72 -19.77
CA THR A 659 -29.61 -14.70 -18.78
C THR A 659 -28.46 -15.14 -17.87
N THR A 660 -27.78 -14.20 -17.23
CA THR A 660 -26.69 -14.47 -16.29
C THR A 660 -27.24 -14.72 -14.88
N LEU A 661 -26.69 -15.74 -14.22
CA LEU A 661 -26.93 -16.06 -12.81
C LEU A 661 -25.67 -15.82 -12.01
N ALA A 662 -25.81 -15.27 -10.80
CA ALA A 662 -24.72 -15.12 -9.86
C ALA A 662 -25.12 -15.64 -8.48
N CYS A 663 -24.18 -16.28 -7.78
CA CYS A 663 -24.33 -16.85 -6.45
C CYS A 663 -23.24 -16.31 -5.53
N ALA A 664 -23.65 -15.64 -4.46
CA ALA A 664 -22.74 -15.13 -3.44
C ALA A 664 -22.95 -15.89 -2.13
N ALA A 665 -21.87 -16.40 -1.55
CA ALA A 665 -21.86 -17.11 -0.28
C ALA A 665 -20.60 -16.74 0.52
N SER A 666 -20.63 -16.93 1.84
CA SER A 666 -19.50 -16.69 2.74
C SER A 666 -19.32 -17.87 3.68
N ASP A 667 -18.09 -18.33 3.87
CA ASP A 667 -17.78 -19.36 4.85
C ASP A 667 -17.27 -18.73 6.16
N PRO A 668 -17.83 -19.09 7.33
CA PRO A 668 -17.35 -18.58 8.62
C PRO A 668 -15.90 -18.95 8.95
N ASP A 669 -15.40 -20.07 8.41
CA ASP A 669 -14.04 -20.56 8.66
C ASP A 669 -13.05 -20.03 7.61
N GLY A 670 -13.52 -19.30 6.59
CA GLY A 670 -12.70 -18.71 5.54
C GLY A 670 -12.34 -19.70 4.41
N ASP A 671 -13.00 -20.84 4.36
CA ASP A 671 -12.75 -21.88 3.37
C ASP A 671 -13.11 -21.46 1.93
N ALA A 672 -12.35 -21.99 0.97
CA ALA A 672 -12.64 -21.80 -0.45
C ALA A 672 -13.86 -22.62 -0.87
N LEU A 673 -14.86 -21.96 -1.46
CA LEU A 673 -16.16 -22.56 -1.79
C LEU A 673 -16.22 -23.08 -3.23
N THR A 674 -16.94 -24.19 -3.39
CA THR A 674 -17.37 -24.74 -4.69
C THR A 674 -18.86 -24.53 -4.88
N TYR A 675 -19.30 -24.40 -6.14
CA TYR A 675 -20.68 -24.04 -6.47
C TYR A 675 -21.30 -25.08 -7.40
N ALA A 676 -22.49 -25.54 -7.06
CA ALA A 676 -23.30 -26.44 -7.88
C ALA A 676 -24.65 -25.77 -8.19
N TRP A 677 -25.08 -25.86 -9.44
CA TRP A 677 -26.28 -25.19 -9.93
C TRP A 677 -27.32 -26.18 -10.45
N GLU A 678 -28.59 -25.88 -10.19
CA GLU A 678 -29.73 -26.66 -10.66
C GLU A 678 -30.83 -25.72 -11.18
N ALA A 679 -31.43 -26.07 -12.32
CA ALA A 679 -32.56 -25.35 -12.90
C ALA A 679 -33.76 -26.29 -13.06
N GLU A 680 -34.96 -25.80 -12.73
CA GLU A 680 -36.22 -26.55 -12.86
C GLU A 680 -36.51 -26.97 -14.31
N ALA A 681 -36.18 -26.10 -15.27
CA ALA A 681 -36.18 -26.38 -16.71
C ALA A 681 -35.17 -25.47 -17.42
N GLY A 682 -34.77 -25.83 -18.65
CA GLY A 682 -33.67 -25.17 -19.35
C GLY A 682 -32.32 -25.84 -19.06
N SER A 683 -31.21 -25.14 -19.31
CA SER A 683 -29.87 -25.63 -19.01
C SER A 683 -28.98 -24.54 -18.43
N ILE A 684 -27.96 -24.95 -17.68
CA ILE A 684 -26.94 -24.05 -17.12
C ILE A 684 -25.61 -24.36 -17.80
N GLU A 685 -24.93 -23.32 -18.24
CA GLU A 685 -23.61 -23.36 -18.85
C GLU A 685 -22.61 -22.59 -17.99
N GLY A 686 -21.48 -23.22 -17.68
CA GLY A 686 -20.42 -22.67 -16.83
C GLY A 686 -20.31 -23.38 -15.48
N ASP A 687 -19.31 -22.96 -14.71
CA ASP A 687 -19.02 -23.41 -13.35
C ASP A 687 -18.69 -22.22 -12.44
N GLY A 688 -18.68 -22.43 -11.12
CA GLY A 688 -18.35 -21.39 -10.15
C GLY A 688 -19.51 -20.46 -9.79
N ALA A 689 -19.17 -19.27 -9.29
CA ALA A 689 -20.10 -18.33 -8.69
C ALA A 689 -20.96 -17.56 -9.71
N GLU A 690 -20.61 -17.55 -10.99
CA GLU A 690 -21.36 -16.90 -12.06
C GLU A 690 -21.51 -17.85 -13.26
N VAL A 691 -22.75 -18.05 -13.72
CA VAL A 691 -23.07 -19.01 -14.80
C VAL A 691 -24.12 -18.42 -15.75
N THR A 692 -24.25 -19.00 -16.94
CA THR A 692 -25.29 -18.63 -17.91
C THR A 692 -26.46 -19.62 -17.84
N TYR A 693 -27.66 -19.11 -17.65
CA TYR A 693 -28.90 -19.88 -17.77
C TYR A 693 -29.47 -19.74 -19.18
N HIS A 694 -29.74 -20.88 -19.83
CA HIS A 694 -30.45 -20.98 -21.09
C HIS A 694 -31.89 -21.38 -20.81
N ALA A 695 -32.82 -20.48 -21.14
CA ALA A 695 -34.24 -20.66 -20.92
C ALA A 695 -34.78 -21.82 -21.79
N PRO A 696 -35.78 -22.56 -21.31
CA PRO A 696 -36.42 -23.61 -22.09
C PRO A 696 -37.25 -23.05 -23.24
N GLY A 697 -37.63 -23.93 -24.17
CA GLY A 697 -38.51 -23.64 -25.32
C GLY A 697 -39.98 -23.38 -24.96
N ALA A 698 -40.28 -23.07 -23.70
CA ALA A 698 -41.61 -22.75 -23.22
C ALA A 698 -41.57 -21.52 -22.30
N ALA A 699 -42.54 -20.63 -22.46
CA ALA A 699 -42.75 -19.52 -21.54
C ALA A 699 -43.20 -20.04 -20.17
N GLY A 700 -42.83 -19.32 -19.10
CA GLY A 700 -43.10 -19.74 -17.72
C GLY A 700 -42.16 -19.09 -16.72
N ARG A 701 -42.29 -19.43 -15.43
CA ARG A 701 -41.37 -18.96 -14.38
C ARG A 701 -40.63 -20.16 -13.79
N PHE A 702 -39.32 -20.21 -13.98
CA PHE A 702 -38.49 -21.37 -13.62
C PHE A 702 -37.59 -21.07 -12.44
N ARG A 703 -37.57 -21.96 -11.45
CA ARG A 703 -36.70 -21.87 -10.29
C ARG A 703 -35.26 -22.26 -10.63
N ILE A 704 -34.33 -21.53 -10.05
CA ILE A 704 -32.89 -21.78 -10.11
C ILE A 704 -32.34 -21.88 -8.69
N THR A 705 -31.55 -22.91 -8.42
CA THR A 705 -30.89 -23.16 -7.13
C THR A 705 -29.38 -23.13 -7.30
N CYS A 706 -28.67 -22.48 -6.38
CA CYS A 706 -27.22 -22.58 -6.23
C CYS A 706 -26.91 -23.22 -4.87
N THR A 707 -25.98 -24.16 -4.82
CA THR A 707 -25.44 -24.75 -3.59
C THR A 707 -23.96 -24.43 -3.49
N ALA A 708 -23.57 -23.72 -2.43
CA ALA A 708 -22.18 -23.49 -2.08
C ALA A 708 -21.73 -24.57 -1.08
N ALA A 709 -20.56 -25.17 -1.30
CA ALA A 709 -20.01 -26.23 -0.46
C ALA A 709 -18.53 -25.96 -0.13
N ASP A 710 -18.15 -26.27 1.11
CA ASP A 710 -16.78 -26.22 1.60
C ASP A 710 -16.00 -27.53 1.26
N PRO A 711 -14.67 -27.56 1.45
CA PRO A 711 -13.85 -28.74 1.19
C PRO A 711 -14.13 -29.93 2.15
N SER A 712 -14.74 -29.68 3.30
CA SER A 712 -15.10 -30.71 4.29
C SER A 712 -16.42 -31.43 3.93
N GLY A 713 -17.18 -30.85 3.00
CA GLY A 713 -18.46 -31.38 2.50
C GLY A 713 -19.69 -30.77 3.16
N ALA A 714 -19.55 -29.73 4.00
CA ALA A 714 -20.72 -28.98 4.47
C ALA A 714 -21.15 -27.96 3.41
N SER A 715 -22.46 -27.72 3.31
CA SER A 715 -23.01 -26.92 2.22
C SER A 715 -24.27 -26.16 2.64
N ALA A 716 -24.55 -25.10 1.90
CA ALA A 716 -25.79 -24.33 1.99
C ALA A 716 -26.25 -23.91 0.59
N SER A 717 -27.54 -23.66 0.44
CA SER A 717 -28.14 -23.35 -0.85
C SER A 717 -28.99 -22.07 -0.80
N GLY A 718 -29.07 -21.39 -1.94
CA GLY A 718 -29.97 -20.26 -2.19
C GLY A 718 -30.73 -20.47 -3.50
N GLU A 719 -31.84 -19.75 -3.66
CA GLU A 719 -32.76 -19.91 -4.81
C GLU A 719 -33.17 -18.55 -5.41
N THR A 720 -33.46 -18.55 -6.71
CA THR A 720 -34.12 -17.44 -7.43
C THR A 720 -35.07 -17.98 -8.50
N SER A 721 -35.74 -17.11 -9.26
CA SER A 721 -36.55 -17.53 -10.43
C SER A 721 -36.37 -16.61 -11.61
N VAL A 722 -36.38 -17.18 -12.83
CA VAL A 722 -36.33 -16.46 -14.10
C VAL A 722 -37.68 -16.59 -14.80
N THR A 723 -38.25 -15.47 -15.25
CA THR A 723 -39.49 -15.48 -16.05
C THR A 723 -39.15 -15.48 -17.54
N VAL A 724 -39.69 -16.44 -18.28
CA VAL A 724 -39.47 -16.67 -19.70
C VAL A 724 -40.73 -16.29 -20.47
N GLY A 725 -40.62 -15.40 -21.46
CA GLY A 725 -41.74 -14.86 -22.24
C GLY A 725 -42.08 -13.39 -21.91
N ARG A 726 -42.53 -12.63 -22.93
CA ARG A 726 -42.61 -11.14 -22.86
C ARG A 726 -44.01 -10.54 -22.81
N LEU A 727 -45.01 -11.19 -23.41
CA LEU A 727 -46.43 -10.81 -23.32
C LEU A 727 -47.00 -11.49 -22.07
N VAL A 728 -47.38 -10.70 -21.07
CA VAL A 728 -47.84 -11.21 -19.76
C VAL A 728 -49.35 -11.11 -19.56
N LEU A 729 -50.05 -10.40 -20.45
CA LEU A 729 -51.50 -10.30 -20.48
C LEU A 729 -51.95 -9.90 -21.90
N ASP A 730 -52.91 -10.61 -22.48
CA ASP A 730 -53.57 -10.31 -23.77
C ASP A 730 -55.07 -10.59 -23.67
N LEU A 731 -55.84 -9.54 -23.38
CA LEU A 731 -57.30 -9.58 -23.26
C LEU A 731 -57.93 -8.99 -24.53
N ALA A 732 -58.52 -9.85 -25.36
CA ALA A 732 -59.27 -9.43 -26.54
C ALA A 732 -60.56 -8.67 -26.20
N LEU A 733 -61.15 -8.96 -25.03
CA LEU A 733 -62.41 -8.38 -24.54
C LEU A 733 -63.64 -8.68 -25.43
N ASP A 734 -63.67 -9.83 -26.09
CA ASP A 734 -64.75 -10.31 -26.96
C ASP A 734 -65.92 -10.96 -26.18
N ALA A 735 -66.47 -10.18 -25.24
CA ALA A 735 -67.49 -10.59 -24.27
C ALA A 735 -67.01 -11.49 -23.11
N SER A 736 -65.75 -11.90 -23.10
CA SER A 736 -65.04 -12.42 -21.92
C SER A 736 -63.82 -11.56 -21.60
N ALA A 737 -63.03 -11.96 -20.61
CA ALA A 737 -61.73 -11.38 -20.32
C ALA A 737 -60.69 -12.50 -20.15
N ASP A 738 -60.73 -13.49 -21.05
CA ASP A 738 -59.78 -14.60 -21.05
C ASP A 738 -58.40 -14.08 -21.53
N ASP A 739 -57.32 -14.51 -20.86
CA ASP A 739 -55.95 -14.14 -21.21
C ASP A 739 -55.38 -15.09 -22.26
N ALA A 740 -55.12 -14.57 -23.46
CA ALA A 740 -54.49 -15.33 -24.54
C ALA A 740 -52.95 -15.44 -24.39
N SER A 741 -52.36 -14.83 -23.36
CA SER A 741 -50.94 -14.99 -23.07
C SER A 741 -50.61 -16.37 -22.48
N PRO A 742 -49.36 -16.85 -22.57
CA PRO A 742 -48.93 -18.11 -21.96
C PRO A 742 -49.03 -18.16 -20.42
N PHE A 743 -49.40 -17.05 -19.78
CA PHE A 743 -49.44 -16.92 -18.32
C PHE A 743 -50.85 -17.06 -17.72
N GLU A 744 -51.89 -17.19 -18.55
CA GLU A 744 -53.27 -17.48 -18.13
C GLU A 744 -53.77 -16.53 -17.00
N ASN A 745 -53.41 -15.25 -17.08
CA ASN A 745 -53.85 -14.22 -16.14
C ASN A 745 -55.29 -13.77 -16.46
N ASP A 746 -56.23 -14.72 -16.44
CA ASP A 746 -57.63 -14.50 -16.82
C ASP A 746 -58.29 -13.41 -15.96
N GLY A 747 -59.03 -12.53 -16.63
CA GLY A 747 -59.85 -11.50 -16.01
C GLY A 747 -61.28 -11.96 -15.73
N GLU A 748 -61.85 -11.44 -14.66
CA GLU A 748 -63.27 -11.57 -14.33
C GLU A 748 -64.02 -10.31 -14.77
N VAL A 749 -65.04 -10.48 -15.62
CA VAL A 749 -65.92 -9.39 -16.06
C VAL A 749 -66.97 -9.10 -14.97
N LEU A 750 -66.98 -7.87 -14.45
CA LEU A 750 -67.82 -7.44 -13.33
C LEU A 750 -68.74 -6.27 -13.77
N GLY A 751 -69.80 -6.58 -14.52
CA GLY A 751 -70.79 -5.59 -14.98
C GLY A 751 -70.75 -5.23 -16.48
N PRO A 752 -69.57 -4.95 -17.10
CA PRO A 752 -69.49 -4.54 -18.49
C PRO A 752 -70.21 -5.48 -19.44
N VAL A 753 -70.82 -4.90 -20.46
CA VAL A 753 -71.58 -5.65 -21.48
C VAL A 753 -70.88 -5.63 -22.83
N ALA A 754 -71.09 -6.67 -23.63
CA ALA A 754 -70.52 -6.76 -24.97
C ALA A 754 -70.96 -5.58 -25.87
N ALA A 755 -70.02 -5.02 -26.63
CA ALA A 755 -70.23 -3.90 -27.52
C ALA A 755 -69.46 -4.05 -28.85
N PRO A 756 -69.77 -3.24 -29.87
CA PRO A 756 -68.97 -3.22 -31.08
C PRO A 756 -67.56 -2.68 -30.82
N GLY A 757 -66.53 -3.44 -31.22
CA GLY A 757 -65.13 -3.04 -31.06
C GLY A 757 -64.64 -2.08 -32.13
N ARG A 758 -63.32 -1.85 -32.17
CA ARG A 758 -62.66 -0.85 -33.04
C ARG A 758 -62.90 -1.05 -34.54
N THR A 759 -63.19 -2.27 -34.97
CA THR A 759 -63.49 -2.62 -36.38
C THR A 759 -64.98 -2.51 -36.72
N GLY A 760 -65.83 -2.19 -35.75
CA GLY A 760 -67.29 -2.14 -35.88
C GLY A 760 -67.98 -3.50 -35.82
N ALA A 761 -67.23 -4.60 -35.64
CA ALA A 761 -67.79 -5.93 -35.43
C ALA A 761 -68.54 -6.00 -34.09
N PRO A 762 -69.75 -6.59 -34.02
CA PRO A 762 -70.50 -6.69 -32.77
C PRO A 762 -69.83 -7.66 -31.79
N ASN A 763 -69.92 -7.36 -30.48
CA ASN A 763 -69.44 -8.19 -29.37
C ASN A 763 -67.93 -8.50 -29.38
N THR A 764 -67.10 -7.58 -29.88
CA THR A 764 -65.63 -7.73 -29.90
C THR A 764 -64.95 -6.74 -28.96
N ALA A 765 -65.67 -6.21 -27.97
CA ALA A 765 -65.20 -5.26 -26.98
C ALA A 765 -66.16 -5.25 -25.78
N LEU A 766 -65.73 -4.66 -24.65
CA LEU A 766 -66.58 -4.46 -23.47
C LEU A 766 -66.92 -2.98 -23.28
N ARG A 767 -68.20 -2.70 -23.01
CA ARG A 767 -68.71 -1.37 -22.65
C ARG A 767 -68.87 -1.25 -21.15
N PHE A 768 -68.31 -0.17 -20.61
CA PHE A 768 -68.32 0.22 -19.21
C PHE A 768 -69.26 1.43 -19.04
N ASP A 769 -70.14 1.39 -18.06
CA ASP A 769 -71.17 2.41 -17.80
C ASP A 769 -70.68 3.61 -16.95
N GLY A 770 -69.47 3.53 -16.39
CA GLY A 770 -68.88 4.55 -15.54
C GLY A 770 -69.38 4.57 -14.10
N LEU A 771 -70.17 3.58 -13.67
CA LEU A 771 -70.75 3.48 -12.33
C LEU A 771 -70.09 2.38 -11.51
N ASP A 772 -70.30 1.10 -11.83
CA ASP A 772 -69.79 -0.04 -11.06
C ASP A 772 -69.08 -1.10 -11.91
N ASP A 773 -69.04 -0.89 -13.23
CA ASP A 773 -68.40 -1.76 -14.21
C ASP A 773 -66.87 -1.85 -14.07
N ALA A 774 -66.31 -3.07 -14.05
CA ALA A 774 -64.87 -3.33 -14.09
C ALA A 774 -64.53 -4.68 -14.74
N VAL A 775 -63.27 -4.86 -15.16
CA VAL A 775 -62.66 -6.18 -15.36
C VAL A 775 -61.56 -6.34 -14.33
N ARG A 776 -61.56 -7.47 -13.61
CA ARG A 776 -60.61 -7.77 -12.54
C ARG A 776 -59.70 -8.92 -12.92
N VAL A 777 -58.43 -8.63 -13.15
CA VAL A 777 -57.37 -9.63 -13.30
C VAL A 777 -56.76 -9.89 -11.92
N PRO A 778 -56.84 -11.12 -11.35
CA PRO A 778 -56.29 -11.43 -10.05
C PRO A 778 -54.80 -11.07 -9.91
N ASP A 779 -54.39 -10.76 -8.68
CA ASP A 779 -52.98 -10.47 -8.38
C ASP A 779 -52.13 -11.72 -8.65
N HIS A 780 -51.03 -11.55 -9.41
CA HIS A 780 -50.17 -12.66 -9.82
C HIS A 780 -48.71 -12.21 -10.03
N PRO A 781 -47.70 -13.03 -9.65
CA PRO A 781 -46.28 -12.64 -9.76
C PRO A 781 -45.80 -12.30 -11.17
N THR A 782 -46.44 -12.81 -12.24
CA THR A 782 -46.06 -12.46 -13.63
C THR A 782 -46.48 -11.04 -14.00
N LEU A 783 -47.44 -10.46 -13.28
CA LEU A 783 -47.84 -9.05 -13.37
C LEU A 783 -46.97 -8.13 -12.49
N ASP A 784 -46.04 -8.71 -11.72
CA ASP A 784 -45.17 -8.01 -10.77
C ASP A 784 -43.81 -7.57 -11.34
N MET A 785 -43.75 -7.24 -12.64
CA MET A 785 -42.55 -6.73 -13.30
C MET A 785 -41.98 -5.44 -12.65
N ALA A 786 -40.70 -5.48 -12.25
CA ALA A 786 -40.09 -4.40 -11.46
C ALA A 786 -39.31 -3.37 -12.29
N GLU A 787 -38.86 -3.73 -13.49
CA GLU A 787 -37.84 -2.96 -14.23
C GLU A 787 -38.38 -2.25 -15.45
N ALA A 788 -39.35 -2.86 -16.14
CA ALA A 788 -39.97 -2.29 -17.32
C ALA A 788 -41.41 -2.79 -17.48
N VAL A 789 -42.25 -2.02 -18.17
CA VAL A 789 -43.63 -2.39 -18.53
C VAL A 789 -44.07 -1.67 -19.80
N THR A 790 -44.92 -2.32 -20.58
CA THR A 790 -45.76 -1.65 -21.60
C THR A 790 -47.21 -2.03 -21.39
N VAL A 791 -48.09 -1.03 -21.46
CA VAL A 791 -49.55 -1.22 -21.47
C VAL A 791 -50.07 -0.69 -22.80
N SER A 792 -50.91 -1.46 -23.49
CA SER A 792 -51.56 -1.09 -24.75
C SER A 792 -53.06 -1.36 -24.64
N VAL A 793 -53.89 -0.46 -25.13
CA VAL A 793 -55.36 -0.58 -25.11
C VAL A 793 -55.99 0.23 -26.23
N TRP A 794 -57.06 -0.30 -26.83
CA TRP A 794 -57.98 0.50 -27.62
C TRP A 794 -59.12 1.00 -26.74
N ALA A 795 -59.35 2.31 -26.72
CA ALA A 795 -60.37 2.94 -25.89
C ALA A 795 -61.28 3.85 -26.72
N ARG A 796 -62.57 3.87 -26.40
CA ARG A 796 -63.55 4.83 -26.91
C ARG A 796 -64.33 5.44 -25.75
N PRO A 797 -63.89 6.58 -25.20
CA PRO A 797 -64.60 7.26 -24.11
C PRO A 797 -65.97 7.79 -24.57
N ASP A 798 -66.99 7.71 -23.72
CA ASP A 798 -68.36 8.18 -24.08
C ASP A 798 -68.46 9.73 -24.10
N ASP A 799 -67.88 10.42 -23.13
CA ASP A 799 -67.90 11.89 -23.03
C ASP A 799 -66.54 12.47 -22.57
N GLY A 800 -66.45 13.81 -22.56
CA GLY A 800 -65.30 14.50 -21.98
C GLY A 800 -65.34 14.37 -20.45
N PRO A 801 -64.36 13.71 -19.81
CA PRO A 801 -64.47 13.32 -18.41
C PRO A 801 -64.46 14.54 -17.47
N ASP A 802 -65.38 14.61 -16.49
CA ASP A 802 -65.48 15.71 -15.50
C ASP A 802 -64.48 15.61 -14.34
N ARG A 803 -63.79 14.47 -14.27
CA ARG A 803 -62.82 14.05 -13.26
C ARG A 803 -61.88 13.03 -13.89
N GLU A 804 -60.85 12.59 -13.20
CA GLU A 804 -59.97 11.55 -13.75
C GLU A 804 -60.71 10.21 -13.92
N ARG A 805 -60.49 9.51 -15.04
CA ARG A 805 -61.13 8.22 -15.36
C ARG A 805 -60.09 7.15 -15.66
N PHE A 806 -60.14 6.01 -14.97
CA PHE A 806 -59.09 4.98 -15.03
C PHE A 806 -59.39 3.94 -16.11
N ILE A 807 -58.50 3.84 -17.11
CA ILE A 807 -58.64 2.88 -18.20
C ILE A 807 -58.02 1.54 -17.77
N VAL A 808 -56.75 1.55 -17.38
CA VAL A 808 -56.03 0.40 -16.83
C VAL A 808 -55.29 0.82 -15.56
N SER A 809 -55.46 0.07 -14.48
CA SER A 809 -54.84 0.36 -13.17
C SER A 809 -54.23 -0.90 -12.59
N HIS A 810 -52.94 -0.89 -12.29
CA HIS A 810 -52.35 -1.88 -11.40
C HIS A 810 -52.01 -1.19 -10.08
N GLY A 811 -53.01 -1.09 -9.20
CA GLY A 811 -52.86 -0.46 -7.89
C GLY A 811 -52.70 1.07 -7.90
N SER A 812 -53.00 1.75 -9.02
CA SER A 812 -52.97 3.21 -9.16
C SER A 812 -51.59 3.83 -8.82
N TRP A 813 -51.52 5.15 -8.68
CA TRP A 813 -50.33 5.89 -8.24
C TRP A 813 -49.89 5.50 -6.81
N GLN A 814 -50.82 5.02 -5.96
CA GLN A 814 -50.53 4.63 -4.58
C GLN A 814 -49.64 3.40 -4.52
N ASN A 815 -49.84 2.43 -5.40
CA ASN A 815 -49.12 1.17 -5.33
C ASN A 815 -48.15 0.99 -6.49
N ARG A 816 -48.51 1.32 -7.74
CA ARG A 816 -47.63 1.01 -8.88
C ARG A 816 -47.81 1.90 -10.11
N TRP A 817 -48.78 1.63 -10.98
CA TRP A 817 -48.94 2.39 -12.23
C TRP A 817 -50.39 2.43 -12.69
N LYS A 818 -50.72 3.43 -13.51
CA LYS A 818 -52.04 3.59 -14.14
C LYS A 818 -51.94 4.29 -15.49
N LEU A 819 -52.86 3.91 -16.39
CA LEU A 819 -53.21 4.64 -17.60
C LEU A 819 -54.65 5.16 -17.45
N SER A 820 -54.82 6.47 -17.52
CA SER A 820 -56.07 7.16 -17.21
C SER A 820 -56.32 8.36 -18.14
N LEU A 821 -57.50 8.96 -18.08
CA LEU A 821 -57.83 10.24 -18.71
C LEU A 821 -57.96 11.33 -17.64
N THR A 822 -57.28 12.46 -17.79
CA THR A 822 -57.44 13.63 -16.91
C THR A 822 -58.84 14.24 -17.05
N PRO A 823 -59.27 15.16 -16.15
CA PRO A 823 -60.54 15.90 -16.31
C PRO A 823 -60.63 16.75 -17.59
N GLU A 824 -59.53 16.96 -18.30
CA GLU A 824 -59.50 17.63 -19.60
C GLU A 824 -59.56 16.63 -20.77
N GLY A 825 -59.68 15.33 -20.49
CA GLY A 825 -59.70 14.26 -21.49
C GLY A 825 -58.33 13.88 -22.03
N ARG A 826 -57.23 14.24 -21.36
CA ARG A 826 -55.86 13.91 -21.81
C ARG A 826 -55.44 12.54 -21.28
N PRO A 827 -54.85 11.66 -22.10
CA PRO A 827 -54.21 10.46 -21.60
C PRO A 827 -53.10 10.80 -20.59
N ARG A 828 -53.10 10.12 -19.45
CA ARG A 828 -52.11 10.23 -18.38
C ARG A 828 -51.52 8.87 -18.06
N TRP A 829 -50.20 8.79 -18.12
CA TRP A 829 -49.43 7.65 -17.65
C TRP A 829 -48.75 7.98 -16.33
N THR A 830 -48.98 7.17 -15.30
CA THR A 830 -48.36 7.37 -13.98
C THR A 830 -47.56 6.13 -13.61
N VAL A 831 -46.32 6.33 -13.16
CA VAL A 831 -45.46 5.25 -12.65
C VAL A 831 -44.92 5.63 -11.27
N LYS A 832 -44.98 4.67 -10.35
CA LYS A 832 -44.37 4.70 -9.02
C LYS A 832 -43.16 3.78 -8.99
N THR A 833 -42.03 4.31 -8.55
CA THR A 833 -40.81 3.56 -8.25
C THR A 833 -40.39 3.79 -6.80
N LYS A 834 -39.34 3.10 -6.36
CA LYS A 834 -38.73 3.35 -5.03
C LYS A 834 -38.20 4.78 -4.84
N VAL A 835 -38.00 5.55 -5.91
CA VAL A 835 -37.45 6.92 -5.83
C VAL A 835 -38.53 8.01 -5.95
N GLY A 836 -39.75 7.68 -6.37
CA GLY A 836 -40.84 8.66 -6.47
C GLY A 836 -42.00 8.21 -7.36
N VAL A 837 -42.94 9.13 -7.59
CA VAL A 837 -44.10 8.95 -8.50
C VAL A 837 -44.07 10.07 -9.52
N VAL A 838 -44.28 9.74 -10.80
CA VAL A 838 -44.33 10.72 -11.90
C VAL A 838 -45.58 10.51 -12.74
N ASP A 839 -46.26 11.62 -13.04
CA ASP A 839 -47.35 11.71 -14.02
C ASP A 839 -46.81 12.26 -15.34
N LEU A 840 -47.16 11.61 -16.46
CA LEU A 840 -46.86 12.04 -17.82
C LEU A 840 -48.17 12.20 -18.61
N ASP A 841 -48.48 13.45 -18.96
CA ASP A 841 -49.71 13.80 -19.67
C ASP A 841 -49.46 13.99 -21.17
N ALA A 842 -50.39 13.51 -21.99
CA ALA A 842 -50.43 13.82 -23.41
C ALA A 842 -50.71 15.34 -23.63
N PRO A 843 -50.19 15.93 -24.72
CA PRO A 843 -50.37 17.35 -25.00
C PRO A 843 -51.82 17.72 -25.37
N SER A 844 -52.60 16.76 -25.87
CA SER A 844 -53.95 16.95 -26.39
C SER A 844 -54.94 15.96 -25.79
N ALA A 845 -56.21 16.36 -25.71
CA ALA A 845 -57.30 15.48 -25.30
C ALA A 845 -57.67 14.49 -26.43
N VAL A 846 -58.17 13.31 -26.06
CA VAL A 846 -58.77 12.37 -27.02
C VAL A 846 -60.16 12.84 -27.45
N VAL A 847 -60.61 12.41 -28.61
CA VAL A 847 -61.93 12.74 -29.14
C VAL A 847 -62.97 11.78 -28.54
N PRO A 848 -64.00 12.26 -27.82
CA PRO A 848 -65.08 11.39 -27.32
C PRO A 848 -65.82 10.69 -28.46
N GLU A 849 -66.40 9.53 -28.15
CA GLU A 849 -67.13 8.66 -29.08
C GLU A 849 -66.31 8.12 -30.27
N ALA A 850 -64.99 8.35 -30.31
CA ALA A 850 -64.07 7.80 -31.30
C ALA A 850 -63.05 6.84 -30.66
N PHE A 851 -62.76 5.73 -31.34
CA PHE A 851 -61.70 4.82 -30.89
C PHE A 851 -60.33 5.47 -31.05
N VAL A 852 -59.51 5.33 -30.02
CA VAL A 852 -58.11 5.76 -29.97
C VAL A 852 -57.26 4.62 -29.44
N HIS A 853 -56.10 4.39 -30.05
CA HIS A 853 -55.11 3.48 -29.49
C HIS A 853 -54.24 4.24 -28.49
N LEU A 854 -54.16 3.73 -27.27
CA LEU A 854 -53.31 4.29 -26.21
C LEU A 854 -52.28 3.25 -25.82
N ALA A 855 -51.02 3.65 -25.80
CA ALA A 855 -49.96 2.82 -25.25
C ALA A 855 -49.02 3.63 -24.37
N ALA A 856 -48.48 3.01 -23.32
CA ALA A 856 -47.55 3.64 -22.41
C ALA A 856 -46.43 2.67 -22.03
N THR A 857 -45.19 3.15 -22.04
CA THR A 857 -43.99 2.35 -21.74
C THR A 857 -43.21 2.91 -20.56
N TYR A 858 -42.50 2.04 -19.86
CA TYR A 858 -41.50 2.35 -18.84
C TYR A 858 -40.33 1.38 -19.00
N ASP A 859 -39.09 1.88 -19.07
CA ASP A 859 -37.88 1.07 -19.32
C ASP A 859 -36.86 1.06 -18.15
N GLY A 860 -37.24 1.62 -17.00
CA GLY A 860 -36.36 1.78 -15.85
C GLY A 860 -35.54 3.07 -15.85
N ALA A 861 -35.55 3.83 -16.96
CA ALA A 861 -34.88 5.11 -17.12
C ALA A 861 -35.81 6.25 -17.60
N ALA A 862 -36.82 5.93 -18.38
CA ALA A 862 -37.81 6.86 -18.93
C ALA A 862 -39.20 6.22 -19.02
N MET A 863 -40.21 7.09 -19.05
CA MET A 863 -41.59 6.74 -19.35
C MET A 863 -42.07 7.47 -20.60
N THR A 864 -42.85 6.77 -21.44
CA THR A 864 -43.28 7.29 -22.74
C THR A 864 -44.75 7.00 -22.97
N LEU A 865 -45.46 7.94 -23.59
CA LEU A 865 -46.89 7.85 -23.89
C LEU A 865 -47.11 8.00 -25.40
N TYR A 866 -47.98 7.15 -25.94
CA TYR A 866 -48.30 7.03 -27.35
C TYR A 866 -49.82 7.15 -27.57
N VAL A 867 -50.19 7.81 -28.66
CA VAL A 867 -51.57 7.95 -29.13
C VAL A 867 -51.60 7.59 -30.60
N ASP A 868 -52.44 6.64 -31.00
CA ASP A 868 -52.56 6.11 -32.37
C ASP A 868 -51.22 5.62 -32.96
N GLY A 869 -50.34 5.09 -32.10
CA GLY A 869 -49.01 4.60 -32.46
C GLY A 869 -47.92 5.67 -32.50
N GLU A 870 -48.27 6.96 -32.41
CA GLU A 870 -47.29 8.04 -32.38
C GLU A 870 -46.88 8.40 -30.96
N ARG A 871 -45.58 8.59 -30.72
CA ARG A 871 -45.07 9.06 -29.42
C ARG A 871 -45.46 10.53 -29.21
N VAL A 872 -46.28 10.79 -28.20
CA VAL A 872 -46.79 12.14 -27.91
C VAL A 872 -46.12 12.80 -26.70
N ALA A 873 -45.56 12.03 -25.78
CA ALA A 873 -44.85 12.55 -24.60
C ALA A 873 -43.78 11.57 -24.10
N THR A 874 -42.70 12.10 -23.51
CA THR A 874 -41.66 11.29 -22.85
C THR A 874 -41.04 12.09 -21.69
N ALA A 875 -40.70 11.41 -20.60
CA ALA A 875 -40.04 12.00 -19.45
C ALA A 875 -39.05 11.02 -18.80
N PRO A 876 -37.91 11.49 -18.26
CA PRO A 876 -37.01 10.65 -17.50
C PRO A 876 -37.64 10.26 -16.17
N HIS A 877 -37.57 8.98 -15.81
CA HIS A 877 -37.98 8.47 -14.51
C HIS A 877 -37.24 7.15 -14.22
N THR A 878 -36.45 7.12 -13.16
CA THR A 878 -35.61 5.96 -12.83
C THR A 878 -36.17 5.15 -11.66
N GLY A 879 -35.67 3.92 -11.49
CA GLY A 879 -35.89 3.10 -10.29
C GLY A 879 -36.83 1.92 -10.49
N ARG A 880 -36.79 0.97 -9.55
CA ARG A 880 -37.62 -0.25 -9.62
C ARG A 880 -39.05 0.03 -9.16
N MET A 881 -40.03 -0.46 -9.90
CA MET A 881 -41.44 -0.49 -9.49
C MET A 881 -41.62 -1.50 -8.34
N PRO A 882 -42.43 -1.18 -7.30
CA PRO A 882 -42.79 -2.14 -6.26
C PRO A 882 -43.80 -3.18 -6.77
N SER A 883 -43.96 -4.30 -6.06
CA SER A 883 -45.10 -5.20 -6.25
C SER A 883 -46.39 -4.50 -5.80
N ALA A 884 -47.50 -4.75 -6.49
CA ALA A 884 -48.77 -4.08 -6.22
C ALA A 884 -49.51 -4.73 -5.03
N GLY A 885 -49.47 -6.06 -4.92
CA GLY A 885 -50.22 -6.85 -3.93
C GLY A 885 -51.75 -6.66 -4.03
N VAL A 886 -52.23 -6.19 -5.19
CA VAL A 886 -53.63 -5.91 -5.49
C VAL A 886 -53.91 -6.25 -6.96
N PRO A 887 -55.16 -6.63 -7.33
CA PRO A 887 -55.53 -6.96 -8.70
C PRO A 887 -55.23 -5.84 -9.71
N LEU A 888 -54.96 -6.22 -10.96
CA LEU A 888 -55.00 -5.31 -12.11
C LEU A 888 -56.46 -5.12 -12.53
N LEU A 889 -56.86 -3.87 -12.75
CA LEU A 889 -58.23 -3.48 -13.03
C LEU A 889 -58.33 -2.74 -14.36
N LEU A 890 -59.33 -3.10 -15.15
CA LEU A 890 -59.80 -2.28 -16.27
C LEU A 890 -61.06 -1.55 -15.84
N GLY A 891 -61.13 -0.26 -16.16
CA GLY A 891 -62.28 0.59 -15.89
C GLY A 891 -62.46 1.03 -14.43
N GLN A 892 -61.56 0.65 -13.50
CA GLN A 892 -61.64 1.01 -12.08
C GLN A 892 -60.25 1.31 -11.50
N MET A 893 -60.18 2.22 -10.51
CA MET A 893 -58.93 2.68 -9.89
C MET A 893 -58.30 1.64 -8.94
N LEU A 894 -59.08 1.19 -7.95
CA LEU A 894 -58.75 0.19 -6.94
C LEU A 894 -60.01 -0.64 -6.66
N PRO A 895 -59.89 -1.88 -6.13
CA PRO A 895 -61.05 -2.75 -5.94
C PRO A 895 -62.14 -2.07 -5.11
N GLY A 896 -63.35 -1.94 -5.69
CA GLY A 896 -64.51 -1.33 -5.05
C GLY A 896 -64.53 0.20 -5.01
N GLN A 897 -63.59 0.88 -5.68
CA GLN A 897 -63.53 2.34 -5.75
C GLN A 897 -64.18 2.88 -7.03
N ALA A 898 -65.49 3.15 -6.98
CA ALA A 898 -66.29 3.59 -8.12
C ALA A 898 -66.09 5.04 -8.57
N ASP A 899 -65.52 5.91 -7.73
CA ASP A 899 -65.46 7.37 -7.96
C ASP A 899 -64.75 7.81 -9.25
N TYR A 900 -63.93 6.92 -9.83
CA TYR A 900 -63.07 7.15 -10.98
C TYR A 900 -63.31 6.16 -12.13
N ASN A 901 -64.45 5.46 -12.11
CA ASN A 901 -64.75 4.41 -13.07
C ASN A 901 -64.85 4.95 -14.50
N PHE A 902 -64.35 4.20 -15.46
CA PHE A 902 -64.36 4.58 -16.88
C PHE A 902 -65.75 4.40 -17.49
N ALA A 903 -66.19 5.39 -18.28
CA ALA A 903 -67.40 5.31 -19.10
C ALA A 903 -66.99 5.28 -20.57
N GLY A 904 -67.29 4.19 -21.28
CA GLY A 904 -66.88 4.02 -22.67
C GLY A 904 -66.71 2.56 -23.07
N VAL A 905 -65.97 2.31 -24.14
CA VAL A 905 -65.67 0.97 -24.67
C VAL A 905 -64.17 0.71 -24.62
N LEU A 906 -63.77 -0.45 -24.09
CA LEU A 906 -62.39 -0.93 -24.13
C LEU A 906 -62.29 -2.20 -24.99
N ASP A 907 -61.20 -2.29 -25.74
CA ASP A 907 -60.90 -3.36 -26.69
C ASP A 907 -59.38 -3.63 -26.63
N ASP A 908 -58.97 -4.88 -26.84
CA ASP A 908 -57.59 -5.27 -27.12
C ASP A 908 -56.53 -4.77 -26.10
N VAL A 909 -56.66 -5.19 -24.84
CA VAL A 909 -55.77 -4.79 -23.74
C VAL A 909 -54.58 -5.75 -23.64
N ARG A 910 -53.36 -5.22 -23.79
CA ARG A 910 -52.12 -5.99 -23.66
C ARG A 910 -51.17 -5.39 -22.62
N VAL A 911 -50.48 -6.26 -21.89
CA VAL A 911 -49.39 -5.91 -20.97
C VAL A 911 -48.14 -6.71 -21.30
N TYR A 912 -47.01 -6.02 -21.42
CA TYR A 912 -45.70 -6.62 -21.66
C TYR A 912 -44.77 -6.32 -20.48
N ASN A 913 -43.92 -7.28 -20.11
CA ASN A 913 -42.90 -7.12 -19.06
C ASN A 913 -41.64 -6.36 -19.51
N ARG A 914 -41.74 -5.62 -20.62
CA ARG A 914 -40.68 -4.80 -21.20
C ARG A 914 -41.25 -3.50 -21.78
N ALA A 915 -40.38 -2.54 -22.03
CA ALA A 915 -40.71 -1.40 -22.89
C ALA A 915 -40.72 -1.85 -24.36
N LEU A 916 -41.84 -1.64 -25.06
CA LEU A 916 -41.90 -1.78 -26.51
C LEU A 916 -41.23 -0.59 -27.19
N THR A 917 -40.67 -0.83 -28.36
CA THR A 917 -40.10 0.20 -29.22
C THR A 917 -41.18 0.99 -29.95
N ASP A 918 -40.86 2.18 -30.46
CA ASP A 918 -41.78 3.02 -31.25
C ASP A 918 -42.44 2.22 -32.39
N THR A 919 -41.66 1.38 -33.10
CA THR A 919 -42.17 0.55 -34.21
C THR A 919 -43.11 -0.57 -33.75
N GLU A 920 -42.84 -1.18 -32.59
CA GLU A 920 -43.72 -2.21 -32.04
C GLU A 920 -45.05 -1.62 -31.55
N VAL A 921 -45.01 -0.39 -31.00
CA VAL A 921 -46.24 0.33 -30.61
C VAL A 921 -47.04 0.77 -31.85
N GLU A 922 -46.38 1.22 -32.92
CA GLU A 922 -47.01 1.52 -34.22
C GLU A 922 -47.62 0.27 -34.88
N ALA A 923 -47.03 -0.92 -34.69
CA ALA A 923 -47.63 -2.17 -35.14
C ALA A 923 -48.93 -2.47 -34.37
N LEU A 924 -48.93 -2.32 -33.03
CA LEU A 924 -50.11 -2.49 -32.20
C LEU A 924 -51.24 -1.51 -32.56
N SER A 925 -50.93 -0.26 -32.92
CA SER A 925 -51.93 0.73 -33.34
C SER A 925 -52.57 0.42 -34.70
N ARG A 926 -52.01 -0.52 -35.46
CA ARG A 926 -52.61 -1.06 -36.70
C ARG A 926 -53.32 -2.40 -36.47
N GLY A 927 -53.34 -2.90 -35.24
CA GLY A 927 -53.91 -4.20 -34.87
C GLY A 927 -53.03 -5.39 -35.23
N GLU A 928 -51.72 -5.19 -35.42
CA GLU A 928 -50.72 -6.23 -35.59
C GLU A 928 -50.16 -6.65 -34.22
N THR A 929 -49.76 -7.92 -34.04
CA THR A 929 -49.04 -8.33 -32.82
C THR A 929 -47.66 -7.71 -32.80
N ALA A 930 -47.23 -7.14 -31.66
CA ALA A 930 -45.83 -6.78 -31.46
C ALA A 930 -44.98 -8.04 -31.65
N GLY A 931 -44.22 -8.12 -32.75
CA GLY A 931 -43.62 -9.37 -33.17
C GLY A 931 -42.75 -10.00 -32.08
N GLU A 932 -43.00 -11.28 -31.76
CA GLU A 932 -42.09 -12.10 -30.95
C GLU A 932 -40.80 -12.49 -31.71
N GLY A 933 -40.62 -11.99 -32.93
CA GLY A 933 -39.41 -12.13 -33.72
C GLY A 933 -38.65 -10.82 -33.84
N GLY A 934 -38.02 -10.40 -32.75
CA GLY A 934 -37.01 -9.34 -32.72
C GLY A 934 -35.58 -9.86 -32.86
N GLY A 935 -35.38 -11.04 -33.46
CA GLY A 935 -34.11 -11.32 -34.12
C GLY A 935 -33.93 -10.23 -35.18
N ALA A 936 -32.94 -9.37 -34.99
CA ALA A 936 -32.73 -8.19 -35.79
C ALA A 936 -32.70 -8.54 -37.30
N SER A 937 -33.83 -8.44 -37.99
CA SER A 937 -33.83 -8.09 -39.40
C SER A 937 -33.52 -6.59 -39.54
N GLY A 938 -32.48 -6.15 -38.83
CA GLY A 938 -31.86 -4.86 -39.02
C GLY A 938 -30.96 -5.00 -40.23
N THR A 939 -31.26 -4.30 -41.31
CA THR A 939 -30.30 -4.20 -42.42
C THR A 939 -28.93 -3.80 -41.87
N PHE A 940 -27.87 -4.53 -42.26
CA PHE A 940 -26.50 -4.23 -41.85
C PHE A 940 -26.20 -2.77 -42.19
N SER A 941 -26.16 -1.92 -41.17
CA SER A 941 -26.18 -0.47 -41.38
C SER A 941 -25.33 0.24 -40.36
N LEU A 942 -24.73 1.33 -40.80
CA LEU A 942 -23.83 2.15 -40.00
C LEU A 942 -24.56 3.47 -39.73
N GLY A 943 -24.74 3.85 -38.47
CA GLY A 943 -25.41 5.06 -38.04
C GLY A 943 -24.63 6.34 -38.36
N THR A 944 -25.20 7.51 -38.12
CA THR A 944 -24.45 8.77 -38.34
C THR A 944 -23.38 8.92 -37.25
N PRO A 945 -22.10 9.16 -37.58
CA PRO A 945 -21.05 9.37 -36.59
C PRO A 945 -21.36 10.59 -35.71
N ARG A 946 -21.16 10.48 -34.40
CA ARG A 946 -21.36 11.57 -33.42
C ARG A 946 -20.19 11.65 -32.44
N PRO A 947 -19.60 12.85 -32.21
CA PRO A 947 -19.84 14.10 -32.93
C PRO A 947 -19.30 14.06 -34.38
N ASN A 948 -19.95 14.77 -35.30
CA ASN A 948 -19.48 14.95 -36.68
C ASN A 948 -19.93 16.32 -37.21
N PRO A 949 -19.03 17.32 -37.32
CA PRO A 949 -17.57 17.18 -37.32
C PRO A 949 -16.97 16.82 -35.95
N THR A 950 -15.80 16.17 -35.93
CA THR A 950 -15.07 15.82 -34.70
C THR A 950 -13.64 16.35 -34.70
N ALA A 951 -13.12 16.71 -33.53
CA ALA A 951 -11.71 17.08 -33.33
C ALA A 951 -10.89 15.98 -32.63
N THR A 952 -11.53 15.04 -31.90
CA THR A 952 -10.82 14.09 -31.02
C THR A 952 -11.25 12.63 -31.24
N ARG A 953 -12.55 12.34 -31.12
CA ARG A 953 -13.14 11.00 -31.34
C ARG A 953 -14.55 11.10 -31.91
N THR A 954 -15.00 10.09 -32.64
CA THR A 954 -16.41 9.93 -33.03
C THR A 954 -16.88 8.51 -32.77
N THR A 955 -18.13 8.38 -32.33
CA THR A 955 -18.80 7.09 -32.14
C THR A 955 -19.78 6.86 -33.29
N VAL A 956 -19.91 5.62 -33.75
CA VAL A 956 -20.89 5.22 -34.74
C VAL A 956 -21.60 3.94 -34.31
N ARG A 957 -22.93 3.94 -34.32
CA ARG A 957 -23.75 2.77 -34.05
C ARG A 957 -23.74 1.85 -35.27
N LEU A 958 -23.44 0.57 -35.11
CA LEU A 958 -23.45 -0.45 -36.15
C LEU A 958 -24.57 -1.44 -35.85
N ALA A 959 -25.57 -1.52 -36.73
CA ALA A 959 -26.60 -2.55 -36.66
C ALA A 959 -26.07 -3.85 -37.30
N VAL A 960 -25.95 -4.90 -36.49
CA VAL A 960 -25.50 -6.22 -36.91
C VAL A 960 -26.74 -7.15 -36.95
N PRO A 961 -27.23 -7.55 -38.15
CA PRO A 961 -28.45 -8.36 -38.27
C PRO A 961 -28.34 -9.74 -37.61
N GLU A 962 -27.17 -10.35 -37.70
CA GLU A 962 -26.92 -11.72 -37.25
C GLU A 962 -25.50 -11.81 -36.71
N ALA A 963 -25.23 -12.74 -35.80
CA ALA A 963 -23.88 -12.88 -35.25
C ALA A 963 -22.90 -13.29 -36.36
N GLY A 964 -21.76 -12.62 -36.46
CA GLY A 964 -20.77 -12.94 -37.47
C GLY A 964 -19.54 -12.06 -37.45
N ALA A 965 -18.55 -12.41 -38.27
CA ALA A 965 -17.30 -11.65 -38.39
C ALA A 965 -17.56 -10.30 -39.05
N VAL A 966 -17.30 -9.23 -38.31
CA VAL A 966 -17.41 -7.84 -38.76
C VAL A 966 -16.04 -7.21 -38.78
N ARG A 967 -15.77 -6.44 -39.84
CA ARG A 967 -14.56 -5.62 -39.95
C ARG A 967 -14.94 -4.15 -40.17
N VAL A 968 -14.40 -3.25 -39.37
CA VAL A 968 -14.64 -1.81 -39.46
C VAL A 968 -13.33 -1.07 -39.68
N VAL A 969 -13.22 -0.36 -40.81
CA VAL A 969 -11.99 0.32 -41.25
C VAL A 969 -12.31 1.78 -41.59
N VAL A 970 -11.42 2.70 -41.21
CA VAL A 970 -11.47 4.11 -41.57
C VAL A 970 -10.54 4.37 -42.74
N TYR A 971 -11.03 5.10 -43.75
CA TYR A 971 -10.29 5.48 -44.95
C TYR A 971 -10.15 7.00 -45.07
N ASP A 972 -9.02 7.47 -45.59
CA ASP A 972 -8.85 8.88 -45.99
C ASP A 972 -9.58 9.21 -47.32
N ALA A 973 -9.58 10.48 -47.71
CA ALA A 973 -10.23 10.93 -48.95
C ALA A 973 -9.62 10.33 -50.24
N LEU A 974 -8.42 9.73 -50.17
CA LEU A 974 -7.78 9.02 -51.28
C LEU A 974 -8.10 7.52 -51.27
N GLY A 975 -8.90 7.03 -50.32
CA GLY A 975 -9.28 5.63 -50.19
C GLY A 975 -8.22 4.76 -49.51
N ARG A 976 -7.21 5.35 -48.86
CA ARG A 976 -6.20 4.59 -48.09
C ARG A 976 -6.73 4.30 -46.70
N ALA A 977 -6.60 3.06 -46.23
CA ALA A 977 -6.97 2.68 -44.88
C ALA A 977 -6.04 3.38 -43.87
N VAL A 978 -6.61 4.13 -42.93
CA VAL A 978 -5.88 4.86 -41.88
C VAL A 978 -6.00 4.22 -40.51
N ALA A 979 -7.04 3.43 -40.25
CA ALA A 979 -7.21 2.66 -39.02
C ALA A 979 -8.19 1.50 -39.21
N THR A 980 -7.94 0.36 -38.57
CA THR A 980 -8.94 -0.71 -38.37
C THR A 980 -9.47 -0.55 -36.94
N VAL A 981 -10.76 -0.28 -36.80
CA VAL A 981 -11.40 0.02 -35.51
C VAL A 981 -11.97 -1.24 -34.85
N HIS A 982 -12.34 -2.23 -35.66
CA HIS A 982 -12.80 -3.54 -35.21
C HIS A 982 -12.50 -4.60 -36.27
N ASP A 983 -12.10 -5.81 -35.85
CA ASP A 983 -11.88 -6.96 -36.73
C ASP A 983 -12.11 -8.25 -35.92
N GLY A 984 -13.31 -8.81 -35.99
CA GLY A 984 -13.68 -9.98 -35.17
C GLY A 984 -15.19 -10.24 -35.11
N PRO A 985 -15.63 -11.31 -34.44
CA PRO A 985 -17.04 -11.65 -34.31
C PRO A 985 -17.79 -10.59 -33.49
N LEU A 986 -18.99 -10.24 -33.95
CA LEU A 986 -19.97 -9.46 -33.18
C LEU A 986 -21.27 -10.25 -33.08
N ALA A 987 -21.96 -10.13 -31.95
CA ALA A 987 -23.31 -10.64 -31.78
C ALA A 987 -24.32 -9.84 -32.64
N ALA A 988 -25.48 -10.43 -32.88
CA ALA A 988 -26.60 -9.71 -33.50
C ALA A 988 -27.08 -8.58 -32.56
N GLY A 989 -27.39 -7.41 -33.12
CA GLY A 989 -27.82 -6.24 -32.38
C GLY A 989 -27.05 -4.97 -32.77
N ASP A 990 -27.33 -3.88 -32.07
CA ASP A 990 -26.65 -2.62 -32.28
C ASP A 990 -25.40 -2.50 -31.42
N VAL A 991 -24.24 -2.33 -32.05
CA VAL A 991 -22.93 -2.20 -31.40
C VAL A 991 -22.38 -0.80 -31.61
N GLU A 992 -21.84 -0.16 -30.58
CA GLU A 992 -21.13 1.12 -30.74
C GLU A 992 -19.67 0.90 -31.14
N ILE A 993 -19.26 1.53 -32.24
CA ILE A 993 -17.88 1.52 -32.73
C ILE A 993 -17.27 2.91 -32.53
N VAL A 994 -16.17 2.99 -31.78
CA VAL A 994 -15.51 4.25 -31.44
C VAL A 994 -14.23 4.42 -32.24
N TRP A 995 -14.15 5.49 -33.05
CA TRP A 995 -12.89 5.91 -33.67
C TRP A 995 -12.23 7.04 -32.87
N ASP A 996 -11.17 6.72 -32.13
CA ASP A 996 -10.38 7.64 -31.30
C ASP A 996 -9.14 8.22 -32.04
N GLY A 997 -8.90 7.77 -33.27
CA GLY A 997 -7.78 8.19 -34.12
C GLY A 997 -7.97 9.54 -34.81
N ALA A 998 -9.14 10.20 -34.63
CA ALA A 998 -9.40 11.50 -35.23
C ALA A 998 -8.42 12.58 -34.72
N ARG A 999 -8.03 12.53 -33.43
CA ARG A 999 -7.03 13.45 -32.83
C ARG A 999 -5.64 13.39 -33.50
N ARG A 1000 -5.28 12.25 -34.12
CA ARG A 1000 -3.98 12.02 -34.78
C ARG A 1000 -4.07 12.15 -36.30
N SER A 1001 -5.25 12.42 -36.83
CA SER A 1001 -5.53 12.52 -38.26
C SER A 1001 -5.43 13.98 -38.73
N ALA A 1002 -5.21 14.18 -40.03
CA ALA A 1002 -5.22 15.53 -40.61
C ALA A 1002 -6.67 16.06 -40.66
N ALA A 1003 -6.86 17.38 -40.64
CA ALA A 1003 -8.19 17.95 -40.89
C ALA A 1003 -8.63 17.56 -42.30
N GLY A 1004 -9.84 17.03 -42.45
CA GLY A 1004 -10.30 16.49 -43.72
C GLY A 1004 -11.44 15.50 -43.61
N VAL A 1005 -11.86 14.99 -44.77
CA VAL A 1005 -12.95 14.02 -44.88
C VAL A 1005 -12.41 12.60 -44.80
N TYR A 1006 -13.01 11.81 -43.92
CA TYR A 1006 -12.75 10.38 -43.74
C TYR A 1006 -14.03 9.58 -43.96
N VAL A 1007 -13.87 8.29 -44.25
CA VAL A 1007 -14.99 7.34 -44.42
C VAL A 1007 -14.78 6.15 -43.49
N ILE A 1008 -15.68 5.95 -42.54
CA ILE A 1008 -15.76 4.70 -41.77
C ILE A 1008 -16.58 3.72 -42.58
N ARG A 1009 -16.04 2.54 -42.85
CA ARG A 1009 -16.73 1.44 -43.55
C ARG A 1009 -16.73 0.19 -42.69
N ALA A 1010 -17.91 -0.38 -42.48
CA ALA A 1010 -18.11 -1.68 -41.88
C ALA A 1010 -18.41 -2.71 -42.98
N THR A 1011 -17.91 -3.93 -42.83
CA THR A 1011 -18.16 -5.07 -43.73
C THR A 1011 -18.46 -6.33 -42.93
N MET A 1012 -19.43 -7.11 -43.40
CA MET A 1012 -19.82 -8.40 -42.85
C MET A 1012 -20.22 -9.33 -44.02
N GLY A 1013 -19.39 -10.33 -44.32
CA GLY A 1013 -19.56 -11.14 -45.54
C GLY A 1013 -19.58 -10.26 -46.79
N GLU A 1014 -20.65 -10.35 -47.60
CA GLU A 1014 -20.86 -9.49 -48.78
C GLU A 1014 -21.53 -8.13 -48.46
N ARG A 1015 -21.99 -7.91 -47.22
CA ARG A 1015 -22.68 -6.69 -46.80
C ARG A 1015 -21.65 -5.61 -46.43
N SER A 1016 -21.88 -4.37 -46.86
CA SER A 1016 -21.04 -3.24 -46.46
C SER A 1016 -21.85 -1.97 -46.23
N ALA A 1017 -21.46 -1.18 -45.23
CA ALA A 1017 -22.06 0.10 -44.91
C ALA A 1017 -20.97 1.14 -44.67
N SER A 1018 -21.15 2.38 -45.12
CA SER A 1018 -20.14 3.42 -44.93
C SER A 1018 -20.73 4.79 -44.59
N ARG A 1019 -19.97 5.56 -43.81
CA ARG A 1019 -20.36 6.87 -43.30
C ARG A 1019 -19.19 7.84 -43.32
N ARG A 1020 -19.48 9.07 -43.71
CA ARG A 1020 -18.51 10.17 -43.79
C ARG A 1020 -18.30 10.78 -42.40
N VAL A 1021 -17.05 10.98 -42.02
CA VAL A 1021 -16.63 11.74 -40.84
C VAL A 1021 -15.83 12.95 -41.30
N LEU A 1022 -16.18 14.14 -40.84
CA LEU A 1022 -15.38 15.34 -41.03
C LEU A 1022 -14.52 15.56 -39.79
N VAL A 1023 -13.20 15.47 -39.95
CA VAL A 1023 -12.26 15.84 -38.90
C VAL A 1023 -11.91 17.32 -39.05
N VAL A 1024 -12.17 18.09 -37.99
CA VAL A 1024 -11.87 19.53 -37.91
C VAL A 1024 -10.75 19.76 -36.89
N ARG A 1025 -10.04 20.88 -37.03
CA ARG A 1025 -9.05 21.33 -36.05
C ARG A 1025 -9.48 22.65 -35.44
#